data_AF-A0A369IFU9-F1
#
_entry.id   AF-A0A369IFU9-F1
#
_cell.length_a   1.000
_cell.length_b   1.000
_cell.length_c   1.000
_cell.angle_alpha   90.00
_cell.angle_beta   90.00
_cell.angle_gamma   90.00
#
_symmetry.space_group_name_H-M   'P 1'
#
loop_
_entity.id
_entity.type
_entity.pdbx_description
1 polymer ?
#
loop_
_entity_poly.entity_id
_entity_poly.type
_entity_poly.pdbx_seq_one_letter_code
_entity_poly.pdbx_strand_id
1 'polypeptide(L)'
;MRLLSPWVCYTSRTLRALFVISLLIMSYSIKCDAQVSGTVFYDFDANGIQTPVSPTEAGVAAIGVRIFVGGNVYPLITQTDKSGHYTFTAQQVPSGSVARVEFFNLPETFSVSSAGPQNGTEVQFVQAPALNVNLGIFNDDEFCNVDINAQIITACYSMGDPLKNGSAGDDPALVLFDYNAEGEGGTPSGSPMEKLANASTIGSTWIASYQRSSNTLLVGAITRRHVGLGPLGTGGFYSVDLNNRAVSNFIDVKTIGIDTGPDPHIDPATGLNILPADKLARSRDSLAFHTAAKVGIGGSQLSIYQDTLFLINLYDRKLYSFSVQKPLKAPANMAEAQTKSFQIPHPGCSNNEFVPWALKYYRGKLYVGVVCTAETSQKKSDLKAAIYEFDPKSTSFKSIFEFGLDYPRGAIDSTPGCDATNGWQPWTNVFPKQCNYPAGSPDPVAAFAIYPQAILSDIEFEDDGSLLIAFMDRLGLQTGQDQPGIAVDDTLNYYGFMSGDIVRAQYNADSTYILENNGKSGDLQGCGINTNSGPGGGEFFCEDYWLNGLNEVGHQEITNGAMLKIAGIPEVLVSAMDPIHGLYLSTGFVAYDTKTGKRNRSFSVYSLNPGSLGKSGGVGDLARICDPAPLEIGNTVWFDANKDGIQTPNEALIDNIVITLHDMQNGGIEVARDTTANGGHYYFNDTNVPGRLKRNHAYEIRIDLNQEIQTSVLDTIPANGRLQIQTVKLIDTLTISPLRVTGDTQNILRDSDAEFNIDSTQAIVKVITGDNSQNNFTFDIGLTINNIIEENNDLEITKRVVGNCVHEVGDEVIFEIVVRNVATASTAIADSVMIADTLVNNLTFINFTTSKGTYDSSTHLWGPFSMQPGESDTLTITAKINSFQGGFLSNQAEVIKAVGTDVDSEPNNSDKTEDDYAIAYLSVPIPICTSRQDTLIIKAPDGFTSYQWFKDGVEITGATTQTLSVHESGNYTVEVDSGQCPTNNCCPIVVREYCECPARPCIPVILKKIKASQSTSP
;
A
#
# COMPACT_ATOMS: atom_id res chain seq x y z
N MET A 1 13.22 -46.28 -36.46
CA MET A 1 12.70 -47.39 -37.30
C MET A 1 13.68 -48.56 -37.18
N ARG A 2 13.26 -49.65 -36.49
CA ARG A 2 13.78 -51.06 -36.38
C ARG A 2 15.31 -51.30 -36.33
N LEU A 3 15.87 -52.01 -35.34
CA LEU A 3 15.75 -53.44 -34.98
C LEU A 3 16.16 -53.64 -33.48
N LEU A 4 15.34 -54.17 -32.54
CA LEU A 4 15.11 -55.60 -32.16
C LEU A 4 16.42 -56.41 -31.90
N SER A 5 16.70 -57.16 -30.83
CA SER A 5 16.03 -57.77 -29.64
C SER A 5 17.05 -58.82 -29.03
N PRO A 6 16.78 -59.78 -28.10
CA PRO A 6 15.98 -59.84 -26.84
C PRO A 6 16.69 -60.58 -25.65
N TRP A 7 16.15 -60.49 -24.42
CA TRP A 7 15.61 -61.61 -23.58
C TRP A 7 15.62 -61.34 -22.06
N VAL A 8 14.41 -61.53 -21.52
CA VAL A 8 13.89 -61.38 -20.16
C VAL A 8 13.92 -62.74 -19.44
N CYS A 9 14.06 -62.76 -18.11
CA CYS A 9 13.38 -63.63 -17.11
C CYS A 9 14.02 -63.35 -15.74
N TYR A 10 13.36 -62.96 -14.65
CA TYR A 10 12.09 -63.36 -14.05
C TYR A 10 11.52 -62.16 -13.26
N THR A 11 10.21 -61.88 -13.35
CA THR A 11 9.51 -61.11 -12.31
C THR A 11 8.36 -61.95 -11.76
N SER A 12 8.41 -62.21 -10.45
CA SER A 12 7.38 -62.91 -9.72
C SER A 12 6.08 -62.09 -9.73
N ARG A 13 4.93 -62.79 -9.74
CA ARG A 13 3.60 -62.18 -9.64
C ARG A 13 3.44 -61.25 -8.42
N THR A 14 4.28 -61.39 -7.39
CA THR A 14 4.31 -60.51 -6.21
C THR A 14 4.86 -59.11 -6.52
N LEU A 15 5.82 -58.96 -7.44
CA LEU A 15 6.31 -57.62 -7.83
C LEU A 15 5.28 -56.84 -8.64
N ARG A 16 4.48 -57.49 -9.49
CA ARG A 16 3.38 -56.80 -10.21
C ARG A 16 2.27 -56.37 -9.26
N ALA A 17 1.94 -57.16 -8.25
CA ALA A 17 0.95 -56.76 -7.25
C ALA A 17 1.45 -55.58 -6.39
N LEU A 18 2.73 -55.59 -5.97
CA LEU A 18 3.34 -54.48 -5.25
C LEU A 18 3.52 -53.23 -6.12
N PHE A 19 3.84 -53.37 -7.41
CA PHE A 19 3.97 -52.23 -8.34
C PHE A 19 2.62 -51.64 -8.71
N VAL A 20 1.56 -52.46 -8.82
CA VAL A 20 0.19 -51.99 -9.05
C VAL A 20 -0.40 -51.36 -7.78
N ILE A 21 -0.11 -51.89 -6.59
CA ILE A 21 -0.49 -51.25 -5.32
C ILE A 21 0.31 -49.96 -5.10
N SER A 22 1.59 -49.90 -5.46
CA SER A 22 2.40 -48.68 -5.40
C SER A 22 1.96 -47.64 -6.45
N LEU A 23 1.51 -48.05 -7.64
CA LEU A 23 0.87 -47.16 -8.62
C LEU A 23 -0.53 -46.72 -8.18
N LEU A 24 -1.30 -47.58 -7.50
CA LEU A 24 -2.61 -47.24 -6.94
C LEU A 24 -2.49 -46.27 -5.75
N ILE A 25 -1.46 -46.43 -4.91
CA ILE A 25 -1.12 -45.51 -3.82
C ILE A 25 -0.52 -44.20 -4.37
N MET A 26 0.26 -44.23 -5.46
CA MET A 26 0.69 -43.01 -6.17
C MET A 26 -0.43 -42.32 -6.97
N SER A 27 -1.50 -43.03 -7.35
CA SER A 27 -2.70 -42.43 -7.94
C SER A 27 -3.74 -41.97 -6.92
N TYR A 28 -3.54 -42.31 -5.64
CA TYR A 28 -4.12 -41.62 -4.48
C TYR A 28 -3.16 -40.52 -3.99
N SER A 29 -2.55 -39.76 -4.92
CA SER A 29 -2.26 -38.38 -4.59
C SER A 29 -3.61 -37.73 -4.35
N ILE A 30 -3.97 -37.54 -3.07
CA ILE A 30 -4.98 -36.56 -2.69
C ILE A 30 -4.55 -35.30 -3.43
N LYS A 31 -5.27 -34.93 -4.50
CA LYS A 31 -5.12 -33.61 -5.09
C LYS A 31 -5.50 -32.66 -3.97
N CYS A 32 -4.50 -32.17 -3.27
CA CYS A 32 -4.64 -31.03 -2.40
C CYS A 32 -4.74 -29.86 -3.37
N ASP A 33 -5.91 -29.67 -3.97
CA ASP A 33 -6.16 -28.48 -4.76
C ASP A 33 -6.03 -27.30 -3.79
N ALA A 34 -5.11 -26.38 -4.11
CA ALA A 34 -4.96 -25.14 -3.36
C ALA A 34 -6.31 -24.42 -3.35
N GLN A 35 -6.75 -23.97 -2.19
CA GLN A 35 -7.98 -23.19 -2.11
C GLN A 35 -7.67 -21.69 -2.15
N VAL A 36 -6.61 -21.27 -1.48
CA VAL A 36 -6.09 -19.90 -1.59
C VAL A 36 -4.59 -19.98 -1.85
N SER A 37 -4.11 -19.30 -2.88
CA SER A 37 -2.68 -19.24 -3.21
C SER A 37 -2.33 -17.96 -3.96
N GLY A 38 -1.05 -17.65 -3.97
CA GLY A 38 -0.49 -16.56 -4.76
C GLY A 38 1.02 -16.49 -4.63
N THR A 39 1.58 -15.42 -5.16
CA THR A 39 3.02 -15.17 -5.20
C THR A 39 3.33 -13.77 -4.66
N VAL A 40 4.36 -13.67 -3.82
CA VAL A 40 5.01 -12.39 -3.51
C VAL A 40 6.24 -12.24 -4.40
N PHE A 41 6.40 -11.12 -5.09
CA PHE A 41 7.48 -10.92 -6.07
C PHE A 41 8.10 -9.53 -5.98
N TYR A 42 9.38 -9.42 -6.40
CA TYR A 42 10.02 -8.13 -6.61
C TYR A 42 9.47 -7.49 -7.87
N ASP A 43 8.91 -6.30 -7.75
CA ASP A 43 8.32 -5.53 -8.84
C ASP A 43 9.27 -4.38 -9.19
N PHE A 44 10.17 -4.59 -10.15
CA PHE A 44 11.29 -3.67 -10.40
C PHE A 44 10.88 -2.41 -11.15
N ASP A 45 9.71 -2.40 -11.78
CA ASP A 45 9.12 -1.25 -12.48
C ASP A 45 7.83 -0.73 -11.83
N ALA A 46 7.49 -1.25 -10.64
CA ALA A 46 6.37 -0.85 -9.79
C ALA A 46 5.01 -0.80 -10.52
N ASN A 47 4.78 -1.74 -11.45
CA ASN A 47 3.59 -1.76 -12.30
C ASN A 47 2.48 -2.71 -11.80
N GLY A 48 2.74 -3.51 -10.76
CA GLY A 48 1.83 -4.49 -10.18
C GLY A 48 1.67 -5.78 -11.00
N ILE A 49 2.61 -6.10 -11.89
CA ILE A 49 2.53 -7.23 -12.83
C ILE A 49 3.84 -7.99 -12.80
N GLN A 50 3.81 -9.24 -12.32
CA GLN A 50 5.00 -10.10 -12.35
C GLN A 50 5.38 -10.50 -13.79
N THR A 51 6.53 -10.04 -14.25
CA THR A 51 7.07 -10.29 -15.59
C THR A 51 8.23 -11.30 -15.56
N PRO A 52 8.26 -12.28 -16.49
CA PRO A 52 9.26 -13.35 -16.46
C PRO A 52 10.54 -13.06 -17.29
N VAL A 53 10.67 -11.88 -17.91
CA VAL A 53 11.73 -11.63 -18.93
C VAL A 53 12.45 -10.30 -18.74
N SER A 54 11.76 -9.17 -18.83
CA SER A 54 12.40 -7.84 -18.79
C SER A 54 11.43 -6.78 -18.26
N PRO A 55 11.57 -6.37 -17.00
CA PRO A 55 12.45 -6.98 -15.98
C PRO A 55 12.06 -8.45 -15.70
N THR A 56 13.00 -9.26 -15.22
CA THR A 56 12.70 -10.57 -14.64
C THR A 56 12.40 -10.37 -13.17
N GLU A 57 11.17 -10.67 -12.77
CA GLU A 57 10.65 -10.36 -11.44
C GLU A 57 10.53 -11.62 -10.60
N ALA A 58 11.61 -11.87 -9.85
CA ALA A 58 11.75 -13.04 -9.02
C ALA A 58 10.79 -13.00 -7.81
N GLY A 59 10.38 -14.19 -7.36
CA GLY A 59 9.60 -14.32 -6.13
C GLY A 59 10.42 -14.02 -4.87
N VAL A 60 9.73 -13.57 -3.83
CA VAL A 60 10.33 -13.18 -2.54
C VAL A 60 10.02 -14.22 -1.50
N ALA A 61 11.06 -14.86 -0.95
CA ALA A 61 10.93 -15.88 0.08
C ALA A 61 10.69 -15.30 1.47
N ALA A 62 10.16 -16.15 2.37
CA ALA A 62 10.02 -15.88 3.81
C ALA A 62 9.11 -14.69 4.17
N ILE A 63 8.26 -14.23 3.24
CA ILE A 63 7.20 -13.28 3.53
C ILE A 63 6.10 -14.01 4.28
N GLY A 64 5.69 -13.46 5.43
CA GLY A 64 4.62 -14.02 6.23
C GLY A 64 3.28 -13.79 5.55
N VAL A 65 2.47 -14.84 5.45
CA VAL A 65 1.08 -14.75 4.97
C VAL A 65 0.16 -15.32 6.03
N ARG A 66 -0.78 -14.51 6.50
CA ARG A 66 -1.81 -14.95 7.46
C ARG A 66 -3.19 -14.81 6.84
N ILE A 67 -4.06 -15.78 7.11
CA ILE A 67 -5.41 -15.82 6.54
C ILE A 67 -6.46 -16.02 7.64
N PHE A 68 -7.44 -15.12 7.70
CA PHE A 68 -8.63 -15.21 8.53
C PHE A 68 -9.78 -15.73 7.69
N VAL A 69 -10.47 -16.78 8.14
CA VAL A 69 -11.51 -17.45 7.35
C VAL A 69 -12.87 -17.29 8.04
N GLY A 70 -13.84 -16.72 7.33
CA GLY A 70 -15.16 -16.39 7.88
C GLY A 70 -15.05 -15.50 9.12
N GLY A 71 -15.75 -15.85 10.20
CA GLY A 71 -15.70 -15.11 11.47
C GLY A 71 -14.60 -15.53 12.44
N ASN A 72 -13.61 -16.31 12.00
CA ASN A 72 -12.55 -16.79 12.89
C ASN A 72 -11.48 -15.70 13.13
N VAL A 73 -11.34 -15.29 14.38
CA VAL A 73 -10.36 -14.27 14.83
C VAL A 73 -8.92 -14.79 14.90
N TYR A 74 -8.69 -16.11 14.81
CA TYR A 74 -7.36 -16.70 14.80
C TYR A 74 -6.95 -17.07 13.38
N PRO A 75 -5.89 -16.46 12.81
CA PRO A 75 -5.50 -16.73 11.45
C PRO A 75 -4.69 -18.03 11.33
N LEU A 76 -4.75 -18.63 10.15
CA LEU A 76 -3.75 -19.62 9.72
C LEU A 76 -2.55 -18.86 9.15
N ILE A 77 -1.34 -19.36 9.39
CA ILE A 77 -0.10 -18.68 8.98
C ILE A 77 0.75 -19.62 8.13
N THR A 78 1.30 -19.10 7.04
CA THR A 78 2.33 -19.73 6.22
C THR A 78 3.39 -18.69 5.84
N GLN A 79 4.41 -19.12 5.10
CA GLN A 79 5.40 -18.23 4.49
C GLN A 79 5.56 -18.56 3.01
N THR A 80 6.00 -17.58 2.23
CA THR A 80 6.38 -17.79 0.84
C THR A 80 7.65 -18.64 0.72
N ASP A 81 7.69 -19.51 -0.28
CA ASP A 81 8.88 -20.28 -0.63
C ASP A 81 9.89 -19.47 -1.47
N LYS A 82 10.97 -20.11 -1.93
CA LYS A 82 12.02 -19.45 -2.75
C LYS A 82 11.52 -18.85 -4.06
N SER A 83 10.39 -19.33 -4.58
CA SER A 83 9.74 -18.79 -5.78
C SER A 83 8.68 -17.74 -5.44
N GLY A 84 8.57 -17.33 -4.17
CA GLY A 84 7.58 -16.39 -3.70
C GLY A 84 6.20 -17.00 -3.47
N HIS A 85 6.01 -18.29 -3.73
CA HIS A 85 4.71 -18.92 -3.74
C HIS A 85 4.25 -19.34 -2.33
N TYR A 86 2.95 -19.22 -2.06
CA TYR A 86 2.31 -19.73 -0.85
C TYR A 86 0.97 -20.40 -1.16
N THR A 87 0.50 -21.27 -0.26
CA THR A 87 -0.78 -21.96 -0.43
C THR A 87 -1.46 -22.30 0.89
N PHE A 88 -2.79 -22.27 0.88
CA PHE A 88 -3.68 -22.85 1.87
C PHE A 88 -4.57 -23.90 1.22
N THR A 89 -4.68 -25.05 1.89
CA THR A 89 -5.40 -26.23 1.41
C THR A 89 -6.92 -26.11 1.55
N ALA A 90 -7.69 -26.92 0.83
CA ALA A 90 -9.15 -26.99 0.98
C ALA A 90 -9.62 -27.40 2.40
N GLN A 91 -8.78 -28.06 3.20
CA GLN A 91 -9.07 -28.36 4.60
C GLN A 91 -8.91 -27.14 5.50
N GLN A 92 -7.98 -26.25 5.16
CA GLN A 92 -7.70 -25.01 5.89
C GLN A 92 -8.71 -23.92 5.52
N VAL A 93 -9.04 -23.81 4.24
CA VAL A 93 -10.00 -22.86 3.70
C VAL A 93 -11.00 -23.67 2.88
N PRO A 94 -12.20 -23.95 3.38
CA PRO A 94 -13.21 -24.66 2.60
C PRO A 94 -13.71 -23.85 1.40
N SER A 95 -14.13 -24.52 0.33
CA SER A 95 -14.70 -23.86 -0.85
C SER A 95 -15.93 -23.02 -0.52
N GLY A 96 -16.00 -21.82 -1.12
CA GLY A 96 -17.06 -20.83 -0.87
C GLY A 96 -16.81 -19.93 0.33
N SER A 97 -15.82 -20.23 1.19
CA SER A 97 -15.48 -19.39 2.34
C SER A 97 -14.93 -18.04 1.88
N VAL A 98 -15.34 -16.97 2.56
CA VAL A 98 -14.70 -15.66 2.47
C VAL A 98 -13.51 -15.59 3.41
N ALA A 99 -12.44 -14.93 2.98
CA ALA A 99 -11.20 -14.84 3.74
C ALA A 99 -10.51 -13.48 3.57
N ARG A 100 -9.86 -13.03 4.65
CA ARG A 100 -8.93 -11.89 4.68
C ARG A 100 -7.52 -12.43 4.70
N VAL A 101 -6.74 -12.10 3.69
CA VAL A 101 -5.33 -12.48 3.54
C VAL A 101 -4.49 -11.25 3.87
N GLU A 102 -3.49 -11.41 4.73
CA GLU A 102 -2.58 -10.34 5.10
C GLU A 102 -1.13 -10.77 4.94
N PHE A 103 -0.33 -9.87 4.35
CA PHE A 103 1.10 -10.03 4.18
C PHE A 103 1.85 -9.25 5.27
N PHE A 104 2.88 -9.85 5.85
CA PHE A 104 3.68 -9.24 6.91
C PHE A 104 5.14 -9.68 6.86
N ASN A 105 5.99 -9.01 7.66
CA ASN A 105 7.44 -9.16 7.61
C ASN A 105 8.04 -8.83 6.22
N LEU A 106 7.54 -7.76 5.59
CA LEU A 106 8.19 -7.21 4.41
C LEU A 106 9.64 -6.80 4.75
N PRO A 107 10.60 -6.94 3.82
CA PRO A 107 11.97 -6.49 4.07
C PRO A 107 12.01 -4.97 4.37
N GLU A 108 12.88 -4.55 5.28
CA GLU A 108 12.86 -3.22 5.91
C GLU A 108 12.87 -2.01 4.94
N THR A 109 13.42 -2.18 3.74
CA THR A 109 13.53 -1.13 2.72
C THR A 109 12.53 -1.29 1.57
N PHE A 110 11.62 -2.25 1.65
CA PHE A 110 10.67 -2.56 0.60
C PHE A 110 9.28 -2.03 0.97
N SER A 111 8.60 -1.56 -0.05
CA SER A 111 7.21 -1.13 0.01
C SER A 111 6.38 -1.96 -0.96
N VAL A 112 5.07 -1.94 -0.79
CA VAL A 112 4.14 -2.58 -1.72
C VAL A 112 4.00 -1.82 -3.03
N SER A 113 3.88 -2.57 -4.12
CA SER A 113 3.65 -2.05 -5.46
C SER A 113 2.22 -1.55 -5.66
N SER A 114 1.95 -0.94 -6.82
CA SER A 114 0.62 -0.47 -7.22
C SER A 114 -0.39 -1.61 -7.28
N ALA A 115 -1.60 -1.36 -6.79
CA ALA A 115 -2.70 -2.30 -6.82
C ALA A 115 -3.30 -2.38 -8.24
N GLY A 116 -3.77 -3.57 -8.61
CA GLY A 116 -4.35 -3.82 -9.93
C GLY A 116 -4.87 -5.25 -10.11
N PRO A 117 -5.28 -5.63 -11.33
CA PRO A 117 -5.90 -6.93 -11.58
C PRO A 117 -5.00 -8.16 -11.30
N GLN A 118 -3.68 -7.98 -11.24
CA GLN A 118 -2.70 -9.04 -11.01
C GLN A 118 -1.92 -8.88 -9.70
N ASN A 119 -2.20 -7.82 -8.93
CA ASN A 119 -1.54 -7.49 -7.69
C ASN A 119 -2.50 -6.80 -6.72
N GLY A 120 -2.64 -7.31 -5.50
CA GLY A 120 -3.41 -6.62 -4.46
C GLY A 120 -2.54 -5.82 -3.51
N THR A 121 -3.16 -5.29 -2.45
CA THR A 121 -2.47 -4.60 -1.36
C THR A 121 -2.02 -5.61 -0.29
N GLU A 122 -1.43 -5.14 0.82
CA GLU A 122 -1.03 -5.98 1.95
C GLU A 122 -2.21 -6.72 2.60
N VAL A 123 -3.44 -6.23 2.40
CA VAL A 123 -4.67 -6.80 2.96
C VAL A 123 -5.66 -7.07 1.83
N GLN A 124 -6.00 -8.32 1.58
CA GLN A 124 -6.85 -8.73 0.46
C GLN A 124 -8.04 -9.57 0.92
N PHE A 125 -9.22 -9.30 0.37
CA PHE A 125 -10.45 -10.05 0.64
C PHE A 125 -10.79 -10.94 -0.55
N VAL A 126 -10.92 -12.24 -0.30
CA VAL A 126 -11.10 -13.24 -1.36
C VAL A 126 -12.17 -14.25 -1.00
N GLN A 127 -12.85 -14.78 -2.02
CA GLN A 127 -13.70 -15.96 -1.87
C GLN A 127 -13.00 -17.18 -2.42
N ALA A 128 -12.91 -18.23 -1.62
CA ALA A 128 -12.33 -19.51 -1.99
C ALA A 128 -13.15 -20.21 -3.09
N PRO A 129 -12.53 -20.74 -4.17
CA PRO A 129 -11.09 -20.74 -4.45
C PRO A 129 -10.57 -19.42 -5.07
N ALA A 130 -9.39 -18.99 -4.65
CA ALA A 130 -8.69 -17.82 -5.20
C ALA A 130 -7.19 -18.13 -5.40
N LEU A 131 -6.74 -18.21 -6.66
CA LEU A 131 -5.42 -18.79 -7.00
C LEU A 131 -4.33 -17.78 -7.40
N ASN A 132 -4.62 -16.48 -7.40
CA ASN A 132 -3.68 -15.42 -7.80
C ASN A 132 -3.72 -14.25 -6.80
N VAL A 133 -3.68 -14.57 -5.50
CA VAL A 133 -3.69 -13.58 -4.42
C VAL A 133 -2.25 -13.08 -4.23
N ASN A 134 -1.79 -12.25 -5.17
CA ASN A 134 -0.40 -11.87 -5.32
C ASN A 134 -0.09 -10.53 -4.62
N LEU A 135 1.18 -10.35 -4.27
CA LEU A 135 1.72 -9.09 -3.78
C LEU A 135 3.07 -8.75 -4.45
N GLY A 136 3.12 -7.67 -5.20
CA GLY A 136 4.34 -7.06 -5.69
C GLY A 136 4.92 -6.16 -4.62
N ILE A 137 6.22 -6.24 -4.39
CA ILE A 137 6.96 -5.32 -3.52
C ILE A 137 8.17 -4.77 -4.26
N PHE A 138 8.58 -3.56 -3.94
CA PHE A 138 9.69 -2.92 -4.64
C PHE A 138 10.55 -2.08 -3.69
N ASN A 139 11.76 -1.78 -4.14
CA ASN A 139 12.72 -0.93 -3.42
C ASN A 139 13.00 0.32 -4.24
N ASP A 140 13.10 1.49 -3.60
CA ASP A 140 13.51 2.71 -4.29
C ASP A 140 14.94 2.60 -4.86
N ASP A 141 15.87 1.90 -4.19
CA ASP A 141 17.25 1.79 -4.70
C ASP A 141 17.37 0.95 -5.98
N GLU A 142 16.54 -0.09 -6.10
CA GLU A 142 16.48 -0.99 -7.26
C GLU A 142 15.47 -0.53 -8.33
N PHE A 143 14.46 0.28 -7.95
CA PHE A 143 13.44 0.77 -8.88
C PHE A 143 14.05 1.65 -9.97
N CYS A 144 13.78 1.29 -11.22
CA CYS A 144 14.03 2.17 -12.34
C CYS A 144 13.33 1.66 -13.61
N ASN A 145 12.31 2.38 -14.08
CA ASN A 145 11.50 2.06 -15.27
C ASN A 145 12.33 1.46 -16.40
N VAL A 146 12.15 0.17 -16.70
CA VAL A 146 12.92 -0.51 -17.75
C VAL A 146 12.25 -0.26 -19.11
N ASP A 147 12.54 0.88 -19.72
CA ASP A 147 12.11 1.18 -21.09
C ASP A 147 13.28 1.22 -22.09
N ILE A 148 12.95 1.22 -23.38
CA ILE A 148 13.93 1.25 -24.48
C ILE A 148 14.73 2.58 -24.54
N ASN A 149 14.34 3.60 -23.76
CA ASN A 149 14.91 4.94 -23.76
C ASN A 149 15.68 5.27 -22.47
N ALA A 150 15.97 4.26 -21.64
CA ALA A 150 16.76 4.42 -20.43
C ALA A 150 18.08 5.14 -20.75
N GLN A 151 18.37 6.25 -20.07
CA GLN A 151 19.55 7.05 -20.36
C GLN A 151 20.66 6.83 -19.32
N ILE A 152 21.90 6.73 -19.82
CA ILE A 152 23.11 6.50 -19.06
C ILE A 152 24.03 7.71 -19.19
N ILE A 153 24.64 8.10 -18.07
CA ILE A 153 25.63 9.16 -17.99
C ILE A 153 26.98 8.53 -17.64
N THR A 154 28.05 9.02 -18.25
CA THR A 154 29.44 8.71 -17.86
C THR A 154 30.32 9.95 -17.84
N ALA A 155 31.32 9.94 -16.96
CA ALA A 155 32.44 10.88 -17.04
C ALA A 155 33.38 10.53 -18.21
N CYS A 156 34.03 11.56 -18.77
CA CYS A 156 35.04 11.47 -19.81
C CYS A 156 36.28 12.28 -19.42
N TYR A 157 37.45 11.88 -19.88
CA TYR A 157 38.71 12.55 -19.53
C TYR A 157 39.45 13.11 -20.73
N SER A 158 40.01 14.31 -20.57
CA SER A 158 40.90 14.96 -21.53
C SER A 158 42.22 15.36 -20.87
N MET A 159 43.33 15.15 -21.57
CA MET A 159 44.65 15.50 -21.05
C MET A 159 44.85 17.02 -20.99
N GLY A 160 45.68 17.46 -20.04
CA GLY A 160 46.02 18.86 -19.81
C GLY A 160 45.30 19.47 -18.61
N ASP A 161 45.58 20.75 -18.39
CA ASP A 161 44.95 21.59 -17.38
C ASP A 161 43.69 22.24 -17.99
N PRO A 162 42.49 21.81 -17.58
CA PRO A 162 41.25 22.31 -18.17
C PRO A 162 40.91 23.74 -17.75
N LEU A 163 41.60 24.30 -16.74
CA LEU A 163 41.35 25.64 -16.20
C LEU A 163 42.27 26.69 -16.84
N LYS A 164 43.33 26.26 -17.53
CA LYS A 164 44.17 27.16 -18.32
C LYS A 164 43.53 27.44 -19.67
N ASN A 165 43.82 28.61 -20.22
CA ASN A 165 43.39 28.97 -21.57
C ASN A 165 44.16 28.14 -22.61
N GLY A 166 43.51 27.10 -23.14
CA GLY A 166 44.06 26.17 -24.12
C GLY A 166 43.06 25.07 -24.48
N SER A 167 43.48 24.11 -25.29
CA SER A 167 42.59 23.09 -25.87
C SER A 167 42.09 22.01 -24.89
N ALA A 168 42.66 21.89 -23.69
CA ALA A 168 42.23 20.87 -22.72
C ALA A 168 40.82 21.12 -22.16
N GLY A 169 40.40 22.39 -22.04
CA GLY A 169 39.13 22.76 -21.43
C GLY A 169 37.89 22.52 -22.29
N ASP A 170 38.05 22.32 -23.60
CA ASP A 170 36.95 22.27 -24.57
C ASP A 170 36.30 20.87 -24.72
N ASP A 171 37.05 19.83 -24.36
CA ASP A 171 36.63 18.44 -24.52
C ASP A 171 35.46 18.09 -23.58
N PRO A 172 34.58 17.15 -23.98
CA PRO A 172 33.52 16.66 -23.12
C PRO A 172 34.11 15.99 -21.87
N ALA A 173 33.59 16.35 -20.70
CA ALA A 173 33.90 15.69 -19.43
C ALA A 173 32.72 14.89 -18.87
N LEU A 174 31.53 15.07 -19.44
CA LEU A 174 30.33 14.32 -19.09
C LEU A 174 29.47 14.15 -20.33
N VAL A 175 29.02 12.93 -20.60
CA VAL A 175 28.18 12.59 -21.75
C VAL A 175 27.00 11.72 -21.32
N LEU A 176 25.92 11.81 -22.11
CA LEU A 176 24.66 11.10 -21.95
C LEU A 176 24.38 10.26 -23.22
N PHE A 177 23.98 9.01 -23.07
CA PHE A 177 23.64 8.10 -24.16
C PHE A 177 22.58 7.08 -23.72
N ASP A 178 21.99 6.35 -24.66
CA ASP A 178 20.95 5.35 -24.34
C ASP A 178 21.57 4.06 -23.80
N TYR A 179 20.89 3.38 -22.87
CA TYR A 179 21.35 2.11 -22.27
C TYR A 179 21.63 1.02 -23.32
N ASN A 180 20.84 1.00 -24.39
CA ASN A 180 20.98 0.07 -25.50
C ASN A 180 21.96 0.57 -26.58
N ALA A 181 22.75 1.61 -26.31
CA ALA A 181 23.70 2.15 -27.27
C ALA A 181 24.72 1.08 -27.71
N GLU A 182 25.07 1.14 -28.99
CA GLU A 182 26.04 0.25 -29.63
C GLU A 182 26.83 1.00 -30.72
N GLY A 183 28.00 0.46 -31.07
CA GLY A 183 28.87 1.07 -32.07
C GLY A 183 29.56 2.34 -31.55
N GLU A 184 29.99 3.20 -32.47
CA GLU A 184 30.74 4.41 -32.13
C GLU A 184 29.82 5.63 -31.93
N GLY A 185 29.79 6.16 -30.72
CA GLY A 185 28.91 7.25 -30.30
C GLY A 185 29.08 8.53 -31.09
N GLY A 186 27.96 9.17 -31.42
CA GLY A 186 27.95 10.46 -32.12
C GLY A 186 28.37 10.41 -33.60
N THR A 187 28.62 9.23 -34.16
CA THR A 187 28.88 9.05 -35.60
C THR A 187 27.56 8.82 -36.37
N PRO A 188 27.51 9.07 -37.69
CA PRO A 188 26.30 8.80 -38.49
C PRO A 188 25.82 7.34 -38.46
N SER A 189 26.71 6.40 -38.12
CA SER A 189 26.46 4.96 -38.10
C SER A 189 26.31 4.37 -36.69
N GLY A 190 26.51 5.16 -35.63
CA GLY A 190 26.42 4.68 -34.24
C GLY A 190 25.34 5.41 -33.44
N SER A 191 25.19 5.02 -32.18
CA SER A 191 24.16 5.59 -31.31
C SER A 191 24.38 7.09 -31.01
N PRO A 192 23.29 7.87 -30.83
CA PRO A 192 23.38 9.26 -30.40
C PRO A 192 24.08 9.41 -29.05
N MET A 193 24.77 10.54 -28.87
CA MET A 193 25.40 10.90 -27.60
C MET A 193 25.30 12.42 -27.40
N GLU A 194 24.85 12.84 -26.23
CA GLU A 194 24.75 14.24 -25.83
C GLU A 194 25.92 14.61 -24.91
N LYS A 195 26.46 15.82 -25.09
CA LYS A 195 27.49 16.40 -24.22
C LYS A 195 26.83 17.24 -23.13
N LEU A 196 27.04 16.88 -21.86
CA LEU A 196 26.44 17.57 -20.71
C LEU A 196 27.38 18.62 -20.10
N ALA A 197 28.69 18.36 -20.08
CA ALA A 197 29.67 19.25 -19.46
C ALA A 197 31.02 19.24 -20.18
N ASN A 198 31.77 20.34 -20.01
CA ASN A 198 33.15 20.47 -20.50
C ASN A 198 34.15 20.13 -19.40
N ALA A 199 35.36 19.75 -19.79
CA ALA A 199 36.48 19.63 -18.85
C ALA A 199 36.75 20.94 -18.11
N SER A 200 36.61 22.10 -18.75
CA SER A 200 36.75 23.42 -18.09
C SER A 200 35.75 23.68 -16.96
N THR A 201 34.62 22.97 -16.93
CA THR A 201 33.59 23.15 -15.89
C THR A 201 33.76 22.21 -14.70
N ILE A 202 34.17 20.96 -14.93
CA ILE A 202 34.17 19.92 -13.87
C ILE A 202 35.51 19.16 -13.75
N GLY A 203 36.41 19.27 -14.74
CA GLY A 203 37.68 18.55 -14.80
C GLY A 203 37.51 17.04 -14.78
N SER A 204 38.46 16.34 -14.15
CA SER A 204 38.38 14.89 -13.93
C SER A 204 37.40 14.53 -12.82
N THR A 205 36.33 13.82 -13.16
CA THR A 205 35.30 13.37 -12.21
C THR A 205 34.99 11.88 -12.33
N TRP A 206 34.36 11.36 -11.29
CA TRP A 206 33.77 10.03 -11.20
C TRP A 206 32.33 10.23 -10.71
N ILE A 207 31.37 9.47 -11.23
CA ILE A 207 29.98 9.72 -10.87
C ILE A 207 29.77 9.35 -9.41
N ALA A 208 29.04 10.20 -8.70
CA ALA A 208 28.72 9.97 -7.30
C ALA A 208 27.30 9.42 -7.17
N SER A 209 26.30 10.14 -7.69
CA SER A 209 24.91 9.68 -7.64
C SER A 209 23.99 10.61 -8.42
N TYR A 210 22.75 10.18 -8.62
CA TYR A 210 21.66 10.98 -9.13
C TYR A 210 20.55 11.15 -8.07
N GLN A 211 20.07 12.38 -7.82
CA GLN A 211 18.91 12.65 -6.96
C GLN A 211 17.66 12.79 -7.83
N ARG A 212 16.71 11.86 -7.66
CA ARG A 212 15.50 11.75 -8.50
C ARG A 212 14.57 12.93 -8.30
N SER A 213 14.39 13.36 -7.05
CA SER A 213 13.43 14.43 -6.69
C SER A 213 13.76 15.80 -7.30
N SER A 214 15.03 16.11 -7.52
CA SER A 214 15.46 17.36 -8.17
C SER A 214 15.93 17.16 -9.60
N ASN A 215 15.90 15.93 -10.11
CA ASN A 215 16.48 15.54 -11.40
C ASN A 215 17.92 16.06 -11.57
N THR A 216 18.77 15.87 -10.56
CA THR A 216 20.12 16.44 -10.51
C THR A 216 21.17 15.34 -10.33
N LEU A 217 22.18 15.33 -11.20
CA LEU A 217 23.35 14.48 -11.06
C LEU A 217 24.40 15.15 -10.17
N LEU A 218 25.07 14.36 -9.35
CA LEU A 218 26.24 14.71 -8.56
C LEU A 218 27.44 13.92 -9.06
N VAL A 219 28.55 14.62 -9.33
CA VAL A 219 29.82 14.01 -9.77
C VAL A 219 30.94 14.50 -8.87
N GLY A 220 31.77 13.58 -8.38
CA GLY A 220 32.90 13.85 -7.49
C GLY A 220 34.21 13.92 -8.26
N ALA A 221 35.14 14.77 -7.83
CA ALA A 221 36.45 14.89 -8.45
C ALA A 221 37.31 13.65 -8.20
N ILE A 222 38.04 13.20 -9.21
CA ILE A 222 39.04 12.15 -9.06
C ILE A 222 40.42 12.61 -9.52
N THR A 223 41.43 12.05 -8.89
CA THR A 223 42.82 12.39 -9.19
C THR A 223 43.38 11.41 -10.21
N ARG A 224 43.84 11.94 -11.35
CA ARG A 224 44.50 11.19 -12.41
C ARG A 224 45.76 11.91 -12.87
N ARG A 225 46.77 11.16 -13.31
CA ARG A 225 47.92 11.77 -14.00
C ARG A 225 47.49 12.27 -15.37
N HIS A 226 48.09 13.39 -15.80
CA HIS A 226 47.86 14.08 -17.08
C HIS A 226 46.49 14.75 -17.25
N VAL A 227 45.52 14.57 -16.34
CA VAL A 227 44.17 15.12 -16.45
C VAL A 227 43.94 16.05 -15.27
N GLY A 228 43.71 17.33 -15.53
CA GLY A 228 43.52 18.32 -14.47
C GLY A 228 42.17 18.23 -13.77
N LEU A 229 42.16 18.68 -12.52
CA LEU A 229 40.95 18.81 -11.71
C LEU A 229 40.14 20.06 -12.13
N GLY A 230 38.84 20.05 -11.81
CA GLY A 230 37.99 21.22 -12.00
C GLY A 230 38.20 22.30 -10.93
N PRO A 231 37.40 23.39 -10.94
CA PRO A 231 37.59 24.56 -10.07
C PRO A 231 37.59 24.28 -8.56
N LEU A 232 37.02 23.16 -8.12
CA LEU A 232 36.92 22.78 -6.70
C LEU A 232 38.03 21.82 -6.23
N GLY A 233 38.97 21.46 -7.10
CA GLY A 233 40.14 20.63 -6.75
C GLY A 233 39.77 19.23 -6.25
N THR A 234 40.63 18.64 -5.40
CA THR A 234 40.55 17.24 -4.94
C THR A 234 39.35 16.94 -4.03
N GLY A 235 38.66 17.95 -3.52
CA GLY A 235 37.46 17.82 -2.69
C GLY A 235 36.16 18.19 -3.42
N GLY A 236 36.25 18.46 -4.73
CA GLY A 236 35.15 19.01 -5.50
C GLY A 236 34.04 18.01 -5.81
N PHE A 237 32.80 18.42 -5.57
CA PHE A 237 31.62 17.87 -6.21
C PHE A 237 30.96 18.92 -7.08
N TYR A 238 30.44 18.49 -8.23
CA TYR A 238 29.71 19.32 -9.18
C TYR A 238 28.32 18.74 -9.38
N SER A 239 27.36 19.62 -9.63
CA SER A 239 25.96 19.24 -9.89
C SER A 239 25.58 19.55 -11.34
N VAL A 240 24.80 18.67 -11.96
CA VAL A 240 24.20 18.88 -13.28
C VAL A 240 22.69 18.77 -13.14
N ASP A 241 21.97 19.88 -13.28
CA ASP A 241 20.51 19.90 -13.35
C ASP A 241 20.08 19.39 -14.73
N LEU A 242 19.49 18.21 -14.77
CA LEU A 242 19.12 17.57 -16.03
C LEU A 242 17.86 18.19 -16.64
N ASN A 243 17.10 19.05 -15.94
CA ASN A 243 15.95 19.71 -16.56
C ASN A 243 16.37 20.78 -17.59
N ASN A 244 17.48 21.47 -17.32
CA ASN A 244 17.96 22.61 -18.12
C ASN A 244 19.43 22.47 -18.55
N ARG A 245 20.08 21.35 -18.21
CA ARG A 245 21.49 21.04 -18.43
C ARG A 245 22.47 22.01 -17.76
N ALA A 246 22.05 22.67 -16.68
CA ALA A 246 22.91 23.61 -15.96
C ALA A 246 23.95 22.87 -15.11
N VAL A 247 25.22 23.20 -15.32
CA VAL A 247 26.36 22.71 -14.53
C VAL A 247 26.69 23.73 -13.44
N SER A 248 26.92 23.29 -12.21
CA SER A 248 27.26 24.15 -11.08
C SER A 248 28.31 23.53 -10.17
N ASN A 249 29.14 24.38 -9.56
CA ASN A 249 29.99 24.00 -8.44
C ASN A 249 29.09 23.69 -7.24
N PHE A 250 29.07 22.44 -6.78
CA PHE A 250 28.22 22.03 -5.68
C PHE A 250 28.92 22.29 -4.33
N ILE A 251 30.03 21.60 -4.05
CA ILE A 251 30.78 21.80 -2.81
C ILE A 251 32.24 21.36 -2.93
N ASP A 252 33.17 22.08 -2.32
CA ASP A 252 34.48 21.52 -1.94
C ASP A 252 34.37 20.98 -0.51
N VAL A 253 34.47 19.66 -0.34
CA VAL A 253 34.27 19.02 0.97
C VAL A 253 35.30 19.42 2.03
N LYS A 254 36.42 20.04 1.65
CA LYS A 254 37.36 20.65 2.60
C LYS A 254 36.72 21.77 3.41
N THR A 255 35.74 22.47 2.83
CA THR A 255 34.98 23.52 3.52
C THR A 255 34.09 22.99 4.64
N ILE A 256 33.79 21.68 4.61
CA ILE A 256 33.03 20.97 5.64
C ILE A 256 33.89 19.97 6.44
N GLY A 257 35.21 20.19 6.46
CA GLY A 257 36.15 19.50 7.34
C GLY A 257 36.68 18.17 6.83
N ILE A 258 36.46 17.82 5.56
CA ILE A 258 36.97 16.58 4.95
C ILE A 258 38.24 16.92 4.15
N ASP A 259 39.41 16.66 4.72
CA ASP A 259 40.68 16.87 4.03
C ASP A 259 40.95 15.74 3.02
N THR A 260 40.77 16.03 1.74
CA THR A 260 41.02 15.10 0.63
C THR A 260 42.46 15.18 0.09
N GLY A 261 43.36 15.87 0.78
CA GLY A 261 44.77 15.99 0.42
C GLY A 261 45.03 17.06 -0.67
N PRO A 262 46.32 17.33 -0.96
CA PRO A 262 46.73 18.37 -1.91
C PRO A 262 46.46 17.95 -3.36
N ASP A 263 46.28 18.93 -4.25
CA ASP A 263 46.28 18.68 -5.69
C ASP A 263 47.70 18.28 -6.15
N PRO A 264 47.89 17.07 -6.69
CA PRO A 264 49.22 16.60 -7.09
C PRO A 264 49.70 17.20 -8.42
N HIS A 265 48.87 17.95 -9.13
CA HIS A 265 49.27 18.70 -10.32
C HIS A 265 49.91 20.04 -9.96
N ILE A 266 49.83 20.47 -8.70
CA ILE A 266 50.46 21.70 -8.23
C ILE A 266 51.84 21.38 -7.67
N ASP A 267 52.88 21.99 -8.24
CA ASP A 267 54.23 21.88 -7.69
C ASP A 267 54.29 22.58 -6.32
N PRO A 268 54.62 21.87 -5.23
CA PRO A 268 54.62 22.45 -3.89
C PRO A 268 55.68 23.53 -3.69
N ALA A 269 56.74 23.57 -4.51
CA ALA A 269 57.78 24.58 -4.41
C ALA A 269 57.39 25.91 -5.07
N THR A 270 56.66 25.85 -6.18
CA THR A 270 56.31 27.03 -6.98
C THR A 270 54.85 27.45 -6.84
N GLY A 271 53.97 26.56 -6.38
CA GLY A 271 52.53 26.75 -6.32
C GLY A 271 51.85 26.77 -7.69
N LEU A 272 52.56 26.39 -8.76
CA LEU A 272 52.04 26.40 -10.12
C LEU A 272 51.54 25.02 -10.52
N ASN A 273 50.41 24.98 -11.24
CA ASN A 273 49.96 23.76 -11.90
C ASN A 273 50.93 23.41 -13.05
N ILE A 274 51.48 22.19 -13.03
CA ILE A 274 52.49 21.71 -13.99
C ILE A 274 51.89 21.11 -15.27
N LEU A 275 50.56 20.89 -15.30
CA LEU A 275 49.88 20.41 -16.49
C LEU A 275 49.84 21.51 -17.57
N PRO A 276 50.02 21.17 -18.85
CA PRO A 276 49.95 22.13 -19.94
C PRO A 276 48.49 22.52 -20.24
N ALA A 277 48.27 23.72 -20.80
CA ALA A 277 46.94 24.17 -21.21
C ALA A 277 46.39 23.41 -22.43
N ASP A 278 47.28 22.88 -23.28
CA ASP A 278 46.92 22.16 -24.50
C ASP A 278 46.99 20.65 -24.31
N LYS A 279 45.94 19.95 -24.76
CA LYS A 279 45.77 18.49 -24.55
C LYS A 279 46.77 17.61 -25.27
N LEU A 280 47.46 18.14 -26.28
CA LEU A 280 48.51 17.46 -27.03
C LEU A 280 49.92 17.76 -26.52
N ALA A 281 50.05 18.70 -25.57
CA ALA A 281 51.35 19.04 -25.05
C ALA A 281 51.87 17.94 -24.12
N ARG A 282 53.19 17.75 -24.17
CA ARG A 282 53.89 16.74 -23.38
C ARG A 282 53.79 17.11 -21.89
N SER A 283 53.24 16.22 -21.09
CA SER A 283 53.02 16.40 -19.65
C SER A 283 53.78 15.33 -18.87
N ARG A 284 54.70 15.73 -17.99
CA ARG A 284 55.47 14.76 -17.19
C ARG A 284 54.74 14.34 -15.92
N ASP A 285 54.17 15.31 -15.21
CA ASP A 285 53.25 15.08 -14.10
C ASP A 285 53.67 13.96 -13.11
N SER A 286 54.91 14.04 -12.59
CA SER A 286 55.51 12.97 -11.80
C SER A 286 54.87 12.80 -10.41
N LEU A 287 54.33 13.86 -9.82
CA LEU A 287 53.73 13.79 -8.49
C LEU A 287 52.38 13.05 -8.52
N ALA A 288 51.57 13.27 -9.56
CA ALA A 288 50.32 12.53 -9.76
C ALA A 288 50.55 11.03 -9.95
N PHE A 289 51.66 10.61 -10.57
CA PHE A 289 52.02 9.18 -10.67
C PHE A 289 52.10 8.50 -9.29
N HIS A 290 52.72 9.14 -8.30
CA HIS A 290 52.88 8.56 -6.96
C HIS A 290 51.61 8.59 -6.13
N THR A 291 50.73 9.55 -6.38
CA THR A 291 49.53 9.85 -5.58
C THR A 291 48.24 9.32 -6.19
N ALA A 292 48.25 8.84 -7.43
CA ALA A 292 47.11 8.18 -8.06
C ALA A 292 46.55 7.07 -7.15
N ALA A 293 45.23 7.13 -6.92
CA ALA A 293 44.47 6.30 -5.97
C ALA A 293 44.87 6.41 -4.48
N LYS A 294 45.58 7.47 -4.08
CA LYS A 294 45.96 7.74 -2.67
C LYS A 294 45.52 9.12 -2.17
N VAL A 295 45.00 9.96 -3.05
CA VAL A 295 44.59 11.35 -2.76
C VAL A 295 43.28 11.64 -3.49
N GLY A 296 42.43 12.48 -2.91
CA GLY A 296 41.12 12.81 -3.45
C GLY A 296 40.01 11.88 -2.96
N ILE A 297 38.93 11.85 -3.73
CA ILE A 297 37.72 11.07 -3.44
C ILE A 297 37.77 9.74 -4.22
N GLY A 298 37.35 8.66 -3.57
CA GLY A 298 37.11 7.35 -4.19
C GLY A 298 35.65 7.20 -4.61
N GLY A 299 35.04 6.04 -4.32
CA GLY A 299 33.60 5.83 -4.50
C GLY A 299 32.78 6.75 -3.58
N SER A 300 31.61 7.18 -4.08
CA SER A 300 30.66 8.00 -3.33
C SER A 300 29.24 7.64 -3.74
N GLN A 301 28.26 7.76 -2.82
CA GLN A 301 26.87 7.40 -3.11
C GLN A 301 25.88 8.10 -2.18
N LEU A 302 24.67 8.37 -2.67
CA LEU A 302 23.57 8.88 -1.85
C LEU A 302 22.92 7.78 -1.00
N SER A 303 22.34 8.17 0.13
CA SER A 303 21.39 7.37 0.90
C SER A 303 20.13 7.04 0.10
N ILE A 304 19.34 6.07 0.56
CA ILE A 304 18.01 5.76 -0.03
C ILE A 304 17.06 6.96 -0.03
N TYR A 305 17.10 7.81 0.99
CA TYR A 305 16.29 9.03 1.04
C TYR A 305 16.85 10.17 0.16
N GLN A 306 18.03 9.95 -0.41
CA GLN A 306 18.77 10.88 -1.26
C GLN A 306 19.11 12.22 -0.58
N ASP A 307 19.24 12.20 0.74
CA ASP A 307 19.44 13.36 1.64
C ASP A 307 20.81 13.33 2.38
N THR A 308 21.60 12.29 2.13
CA THR A 308 22.92 12.10 2.74
C THR A 308 23.87 11.56 1.68
N LEU A 309 25.03 12.20 1.50
CA LEU A 309 26.08 11.70 0.63
C LEU A 309 27.15 11.00 1.45
N PHE A 310 27.50 9.79 1.05
CA PHE A 310 28.62 9.03 1.55
C PHE A 310 29.79 9.08 0.57
N LEU A 311 31.03 9.13 1.06
CA LEU A 311 32.22 9.08 0.21
C LEU A 311 33.39 8.39 0.90
N ILE A 312 34.24 7.77 0.09
CA ILE A 312 35.54 7.26 0.51
C ILE A 312 36.58 8.37 0.31
N ASN A 313 37.27 8.75 1.38
CA ASN A 313 38.42 9.64 1.29
C ASN A 313 39.69 8.80 1.14
N LEU A 314 40.37 8.91 -0.02
CA LEU A 314 41.57 8.13 -0.31
C LEU A 314 42.77 8.58 0.53
N TYR A 315 42.77 9.84 0.98
CA TYR A 315 43.89 10.45 1.68
C TYR A 315 44.04 9.94 3.12
N ASP A 316 42.93 9.88 3.87
CA ASP A 316 42.91 9.36 5.25
C ASP A 316 42.27 7.97 5.39
N ARG A 317 41.80 7.39 4.28
CA ARG A 317 41.23 6.03 4.14
C ARG A 317 40.01 5.79 5.02
N LYS A 318 39.13 6.78 5.11
CA LYS A 318 37.87 6.69 5.87
C LYS A 318 36.65 6.80 4.97
N LEU A 319 35.54 6.28 5.47
CA LEU A 319 34.21 6.57 4.97
C LEU A 319 33.70 7.83 5.66
N TYR A 320 33.19 8.78 4.90
CA TYR A 320 32.54 9.98 5.41
C TYR A 320 31.06 10.00 5.02
N SER A 321 30.25 10.70 5.79
CA SER A 321 28.88 11.04 5.42
C SER A 321 28.58 12.49 5.77
N PHE A 322 27.81 13.19 4.93
CA PHE A 322 27.28 14.52 5.25
C PHE A 322 25.90 14.71 4.62
N SER A 323 25.08 15.57 5.23
CA SER A 323 23.73 15.86 4.77
C SER A 323 23.76 16.71 3.49
N VAL A 324 22.92 16.33 2.56
CA VAL A 324 22.54 17.10 1.37
C VAL A 324 21.03 17.29 1.40
N GLN A 325 20.52 18.45 0.98
CA GLN A 325 19.08 18.69 1.09
C GLN A 325 18.27 17.94 0.01
N LYS A 326 16.95 17.88 0.18
CA LYS A 326 15.98 17.42 -0.82
C LYS A 326 14.94 18.53 -1.03
N PRO A 327 14.99 19.32 -2.13
CA PRO A 327 15.87 19.19 -3.29
C PRO A 327 17.35 19.49 -2.99
N LEU A 328 18.22 18.96 -3.85
CA LEU A 328 19.67 19.00 -3.68
C LEU A 328 20.19 20.42 -3.46
N LYS A 329 20.84 20.62 -2.32
CA LYS A 329 21.53 21.87 -1.96
C LYS A 329 22.76 21.56 -1.13
N ALA A 330 23.86 22.24 -1.45
CA ALA A 330 25.11 22.11 -0.72
C ALA A 330 25.00 22.74 0.66
N PRO A 331 25.49 22.08 1.72
CA PRO A 331 25.54 22.68 3.05
C PRO A 331 26.52 23.87 3.06
N ALA A 332 26.16 24.96 3.76
CA ALA A 332 26.95 26.17 3.80
C ALA A 332 28.16 26.10 4.76
N ASN A 333 28.16 25.15 5.70
CA ASN A 333 29.20 24.98 6.71
C ASN A 333 29.11 23.61 7.38
N MET A 334 30.09 23.28 8.24
CA MET A 334 30.15 22.00 8.97
C MET A 334 28.93 21.71 9.85
N ALA A 335 28.30 22.73 10.44
CA ALA A 335 27.15 22.51 11.31
C ALA A 335 25.92 22.08 10.52
N GLU A 336 25.71 22.68 9.34
CA GLU A 336 24.65 22.26 8.40
C GLU A 336 24.96 20.89 7.79
N ALA A 337 26.22 20.64 7.42
CA ALA A 337 26.65 19.39 6.80
C ALA A 337 26.51 18.18 7.72
N GLN A 338 26.58 18.37 9.05
CA GLN A 338 26.57 17.29 10.04
C GLN A 338 27.59 16.18 9.71
N THR A 339 28.79 16.57 9.25
CA THR A 339 29.83 15.66 8.76
C THR A 339 30.18 14.61 9.81
N LYS A 340 30.13 13.33 9.42
CA LYS A 340 30.59 12.19 10.21
C LYS A 340 31.69 11.45 9.47
N SER A 341 32.57 10.79 10.23
CA SER A 341 33.67 9.98 9.70
C SER A 341 33.69 8.62 10.38
N PHE A 342 34.02 7.58 9.61
CA PHE A 342 34.02 6.19 10.04
C PHE A 342 35.32 5.53 9.59
N GLN A 343 36.00 4.84 10.51
CA GLN A 343 37.25 4.15 10.22
C GLN A 343 36.95 2.85 9.47
N ILE A 344 37.46 2.73 8.25
CA ILE A 344 37.32 1.50 7.47
C ILE A 344 38.24 0.43 8.08
N PRO A 345 37.75 -0.78 8.38
CA PRO A 345 38.57 -1.81 9.00
C PRO A 345 39.72 -2.25 8.10
N HIS A 346 40.87 -2.53 8.72
CA HIS A 346 42.03 -3.07 8.03
C HIS A 346 41.83 -4.56 7.71
N PRO A 347 41.92 -5.01 6.44
CA PRO A 347 41.66 -6.40 6.07
C PRO A 347 42.85 -7.34 6.33
N GLY A 348 43.78 -6.99 7.23
CA GLY A 348 44.92 -7.87 7.53
C GLY A 348 46.04 -7.88 6.47
N CYS A 349 46.20 -6.80 5.70
CA CYS A 349 47.29 -6.64 4.74
C CYS A 349 48.69 -6.60 5.39
N SER A 350 49.68 -7.13 4.67
CA SER A 350 51.10 -6.93 4.98
C SER A 350 51.44 -5.44 5.08
N ASN A 351 52.26 -5.07 6.06
CA ASN A 351 52.75 -3.70 6.29
C ASN A 351 51.66 -2.62 6.47
N ASN A 352 50.40 -3.01 6.74
CA ASN A 352 49.26 -2.10 6.88
C ASN A 352 48.94 -1.28 5.60
N GLU A 353 49.20 -1.86 4.43
CA GLU A 353 49.05 -1.21 3.13
C GLU A 353 47.78 -1.66 2.40
N PHE A 354 46.73 -0.84 2.52
CA PHE A 354 45.46 -1.06 1.85
C PHE A 354 44.91 0.24 1.27
N VAL A 355 44.06 0.10 0.25
CA VAL A 355 43.31 1.22 -0.34
C VAL A 355 41.83 0.86 -0.45
N PRO A 356 40.94 1.64 0.19
CA PRO A 356 39.50 1.57 -0.06
C PRO A 356 39.16 2.39 -1.31
N TRP A 357 38.19 1.92 -2.12
CA TRP A 357 37.68 2.70 -3.25
C TRP A 357 36.19 2.49 -3.47
N ALA A 358 35.75 1.28 -3.86
CA ALA A 358 34.34 1.05 -4.21
C ALA A 358 33.40 1.38 -3.05
N LEU A 359 32.25 1.96 -3.40
CA LEU A 359 31.16 2.24 -2.47
C LEU A 359 29.84 2.00 -3.18
N LYS A 360 29.08 1.00 -2.70
CA LYS A 360 27.73 0.71 -3.20
C LYS A 360 26.68 0.79 -2.10
N TYR A 361 25.61 1.54 -2.28
CA TYR A 361 24.41 1.42 -1.45
C TYR A 361 23.52 0.31 -2.00
N TYR A 362 23.09 -0.61 -1.14
CA TYR A 362 22.18 -1.69 -1.49
C TYR A 362 21.37 -2.13 -0.26
N ARG A 363 20.04 -2.07 -0.36
CA ARG A 363 19.04 -2.54 0.62
C ARG A 363 19.35 -2.10 2.05
N GLY A 364 19.55 -0.81 2.25
CA GLY A 364 19.72 -0.23 3.59
C GLY A 364 21.16 -0.18 4.09
N LYS A 365 22.11 -0.78 3.37
CA LYS A 365 23.52 -0.90 3.77
C LYS A 365 24.44 -0.31 2.70
N LEU A 366 25.66 0.02 3.12
CA LEU A 366 26.74 0.42 2.22
C LEU A 366 27.77 -0.71 2.13
N TYR A 367 28.35 -0.93 0.97
CA TYR A 367 29.35 -1.95 0.71
C TYR A 367 30.63 -1.27 0.26
N VAL A 368 31.69 -1.47 1.05
CA VAL A 368 33.00 -0.81 0.86
C VAL A 368 34.00 -1.83 0.35
N GLY A 369 34.54 -1.59 -0.84
CA GLY A 369 35.59 -2.41 -1.44
C GLY A 369 36.99 -1.93 -1.09
N VAL A 370 37.87 -2.89 -0.77
CA VAL A 370 39.25 -2.63 -0.31
C VAL A 370 40.23 -3.60 -0.96
N VAL A 371 41.43 -3.11 -1.32
CA VAL A 371 42.54 -3.94 -1.79
C VAL A 371 43.76 -3.82 -0.89
N CYS A 372 44.38 -4.95 -0.55
CA CYS A 372 45.76 -5.03 -0.04
C CYS A 372 46.74 -4.84 -1.19
N THR A 373 47.56 -3.80 -1.12
CA THR A 373 48.35 -3.35 -2.29
C THR A 373 49.69 -4.09 -2.45
N ALA A 374 50.17 -4.72 -1.38
CA ALA A 374 51.48 -5.37 -1.32
C ALA A 374 52.65 -4.44 -1.73
N GLU A 375 52.49 -3.12 -1.60
CA GLU A 375 53.42 -2.11 -2.14
C GLU A 375 54.83 -2.21 -1.54
N THR A 376 54.95 -2.50 -0.25
CA THR A 376 56.25 -2.70 0.40
C THR A 376 56.75 -4.14 0.25
N SER A 377 55.86 -5.15 0.35
CA SER A 377 56.31 -6.55 0.32
C SER A 377 56.70 -7.02 -1.07
N GLN A 378 56.12 -6.42 -2.13
CA GLN A 378 56.29 -6.80 -3.53
C GLN A 378 56.00 -8.29 -3.79
N LYS A 379 55.17 -8.93 -2.96
CA LYS A 379 54.75 -10.33 -3.11
C LYS A 379 53.33 -10.40 -3.67
N LYS A 380 53.14 -11.13 -4.77
CA LYS A 380 51.80 -11.38 -5.33
C LYS A 380 50.87 -12.10 -4.35
N SER A 381 51.39 -13.00 -3.54
CA SER A 381 50.63 -13.72 -2.50
C SER A 381 50.04 -12.82 -1.41
N ASP A 382 50.50 -11.58 -1.30
CA ASP A 382 50.00 -10.61 -0.32
C ASP A 382 48.86 -9.74 -0.91
N LEU A 383 48.56 -9.87 -2.22
CA LEU A 383 47.45 -9.18 -2.87
C LEU A 383 46.13 -9.87 -2.50
N LYS A 384 45.19 -9.06 -2.02
CA LYS A 384 43.89 -9.53 -1.54
C LYS A 384 42.84 -8.44 -1.73
N ALA A 385 41.62 -8.84 -2.06
CA ALA A 385 40.44 -7.99 -2.02
C ALA A 385 39.58 -8.31 -0.79
N ALA A 386 38.91 -7.30 -0.24
CA ALA A 386 37.96 -7.42 0.86
C ALA A 386 36.76 -6.52 0.63
N ILE A 387 35.57 -6.97 1.02
CA ILE A 387 34.33 -6.21 0.98
C ILE A 387 33.74 -6.16 2.39
N TYR A 388 33.43 -4.95 2.84
CA TYR A 388 32.77 -4.69 4.11
C TYR A 388 31.35 -4.18 3.90
N GLU A 389 30.40 -4.76 4.60
CA GLU A 389 29.07 -4.17 4.81
C GLU A 389 29.18 -3.14 5.94
N PHE A 390 28.63 -1.94 5.72
CA PHE A 390 28.49 -0.87 6.70
C PHE A 390 27.02 -0.59 6.93
N ASP A 391 26.61 -0.65 8.19
CA ASP A 391 25.26 -0.32 8.61
C ASP A 391 25.18 1.14 9.08
N PRO A 392 24.52 2.04 8.33
CA PRO A 392 24.43 3.45 8.70
C PRO A 392 23.64 3.67 10.00
N LYS A 393 22.79 2.72 10.43
CA LYS A 393 22.00 2.83 11.68
C LYS A 393 22.85 2.52 12.91
N SER A 394 23.55 1.39 12.90
CA SER A 394 24.42 0.98 14.01
C SER A 394 25.83 1.58 13.92
N THR A 395 26.17 2.20 12.80
CA THR A 395 27.51 2.76 12.49
C THR A 395 28.64 1.74 12.55
N SER A 396 28.33 0.48 12.23
CA SER A 396 29.26 -0.65 12.36
C SER A 396 29.62 -1.28 11.01
N PHE A 397 30.84 -1.83 10.92
CA PHE A 397 31.32 -2.58 9.78
C PHE A 397 31.32 -4.09 10.05
N LYS A 398 31.02 -4.88 9.02
CA LYS A 398 31.10 -6.34 9.00
C LYS A 398 31.87 -6.79 7.75
N SER A 399 32.95 -7.56 7.92
CA SER A 399 33.59 -8.22 6.76
C SER A 399 32.64 -9.30 6.24
N ILE A 400 32.28 -9.23 4.95
CA ILE A 400 31.37 -10.19 4.34
C ILE A 400 32.07 -11.11 3.33
N PHE A 401 33.19 -10.66 2.76
CA PHE A 401 33.88 -11.42 1.72
C PHE A 401 35.35 -10.99 1.56
N GLU A 402 36.25 -11.95 1.43
CA GLU A 402 37.69 -11.74 1.21
C GLU A 402 38.24 -12.83 0.28
N PHE A 403 39.12 -12.46 -0.67
CA PHE A 403 39.73 -13.40 -1.61
C PHE A 403 41.06 -12.91 -2.17
N GLY A 404 41.92 -13.85 -2.57
CA GLY A 404 43.24 -13.57 -3.16
C GLY A 404 43.17 -13.07 -4.60
N LEU A 405 44.14 -12.24 -5.00
CA LEU A 405 44.26 -11.70 -6.35
C LEU A 405 45.48 -12.29 -7.10
N ASP A 406 45.93 -13.47 -6.69
CA ASP A 406 47.08 -14.19 -7.25
C ASP A 406 46.70 -15.23 -8.31
N TYR A 407 45.44 -15.23 -8.75
CA TYR A 407 44.96 -16.05 -9.86
C TYR A 407 45.58 -15.60 -11.21
N PRO A 408 45.79 -16.54 -12.15
CA PRO A 408 46.30 -16.20 -13.48
C PRO A 408 45.27 -15.38 -14.26
N ARG A 409 45.72 -14.51 -15.16
CA ARG A 409 44.89 -13.68 -16.03
C ARG A 409 45.32 -13.82 -17.49
N GLY A 410 44.57 -13.22 -18.40
CA GLY A 410 44.88 -13.19 -19.81
C GLY A 410 46.16 -12.40 -20.12
N ALA A 411 46.72 -12.62 -21.30
CA ALA A 411 47.81 -11.78 -21.79
C ALA A 411 47.28 -10.38 -22.08
N ILE A 412 47.75 -9.40 -21.32
CA ILE A 412 47.26 -8.02 -21.41
C ILE A 412 47.51 -7.39 -22.78
N ASP A 413 48.56 -7.81 -23.48
CA ASP A 413 48.73 -7.51 -24.91
C ASP A 413 49.58 -8.61 -25.55
N SER A 414 49.15 -9.07 -26.72
CA SER A 414 49.79 -10.18 -27.45
C SER A 414 51.09 -9.78 -28.14
N THR A 415 51.51 -8.51 -28.08
CA THR A 415 52.77 -8.06 -28.67
C THR A 415 53.96 -8.73 -27.96
N PRO A 416 54.97 -9.25 -28.70
CA PRO A 416 56.12 -9.90 -28.10
C PRO A 416 56.82 -9.01 -27.05
N GLY A 417 56.92 -9.52 -25.82
CA GLY A 417 57.49 -8.83 -24.66
C GLY A 417 56.45 -8.26 -23.70
N CYS A 418 55.23 -8.01 -24.17
CA CYS A 418 54.08 -7.61 -23.35
C CYS A 418 53.24 -8.82 -22.90
N ASP A 419 53.27 -9.90 -23.69
CA ASP A 419 52.54 -11.17 -23.51
C ASP A 419 52.88 -11.94 -22.23
N ALA A 420 54.02 -11.61 -21.60
CA ALA A 420 54.44 -12.21 -20.34
C ALA A 420 53.70 -11.64 -19.10
N THR A 421 52.95 -10.55 -19.23
CA THR A 421 52.21 -9.94 -18.12
C THR A 421 50.78 -10.46 -18.11
N ASN A 422 50.49 -11.39 -17.19
CA ASN A 422 49.27 -12.20 -17.19
C ASN A 422 48.70 -12.40 -15.76
N GLY A 423 48.71 -11.33 -14.96
CA GLY A 423 48.21 -11.37 -13.58
C GLY A 423 48.49 -10.07 -12.85
N TRP A 424 47.75 -9.84 -11.77
CA TRP A 424 47.92 -8.67 -10.91
C TRP A 424 49.35 -8.55 -10.37
N GLN A 425 49.80 -7.31 -10.19
CA GLN A 425 51.10 -6.94 -9.67
C GLN A 425 50.95 -6.13 -8.37
N PRO A 426 51.87 -6.31 -7.40
CA PRO A 426 52.00 -5.41 -6.26
C PRO A 426 52.10 -3.96 -6.71
N TRP A 427 51.49 -3.06 -5.96
CA TRP A 427 51.56 -1.64 -6.27
C TRP A 427 53.02 -1.17 -6.29
N THR A 428 53.33 -0.21 -7.16
CA THR A 428 54.68 0.32 -7.28
C THR A 428 54.69 1.83 -7.49
N ASN A 429 55.80 2.44 -7.10
CA ASN A 429 56.14 3.84 -7.41
C ASN A 429 57.24 3.92 -8.48
N VAL A 430 57.54 2.81 -9.16
CA VAL A 430 58.49 2.76 -10.28
C VAL A 430 57.70 2.73 -11.58
N PHE A 431 57.98 3.68 -12.48
CA PHE A 431 57.36 3.68 -13.81
C PHE A 431 57.80 2.43 -14.60
N PRO A 432 56.87 1.68 -15.21
CA PRO A 432 57.22 0.47 -15.94
C PRO A 432 58.05 0.80 -17.19
N LYS A 433 58.98 -0.09 -17.52
CA LYS A 433 59.71 -0.01 -18.80
C LYS A 433 58.80 -0.42 -19.94
N GLN A 434 59.12 0.03 -21.16
CA GLN A 434 58.39 -0.41 -22.35
C GLN A 434 58.45 -1.94 -22.50
N CYS A 435 57.32 -2.59 -22.74
CA CYS A 435 57.25 -4.05 -22.87
C CYS A 435 57.44 -4.54 -24.31
N ASN A 436 57.02 -3.76 -25.31
CA ASN A 436 57.00 -4.14 -26.73
C ASN A 436 58.35 -3.94 -27.45
N TYR A 437 59.45 -4.11 -26.73
CA TYR A 437 60.81 -3.94 -27.25
C TYR A 437 61.67 -5.16 -26.94
N PRO A 438 61.82 -6.11 -27.87
CA PRO A 438 62.81 -7.17 -27.73
C PRO A 438 64.22 -6.57 -27.80
N ALA A 439 65.13 -7.07 -26.97
CA ALA A 439 66.51 -6.59 -26.88
C ALA A 439 67.20 -6.62 -28.25
N GLY A 440 67.54 -5.44 -28.81
CA GLY A 440 68.30 -5.28 -30.06
C GLY A 440 67.55 -4.70 -31.26
N SER A 441 66.27 -4.34 -31.13
CA SER A 441 65.49 -3.70 -32.20
C SER A 441 65.74 -2.16 -32.28
N PRO A 442 65.46 -1.48 -33.40
CA PRO A 442 65.40 -0.01 -33.43
C PRO A 442 64.31 0.49 -32.47
N ASP A 443 64.45 1.70 -31.91
CA ASP A 443 63.44 2.31 -31.02
C ASP A 443 62.03 2.20 -31.65
N PRO A 444 61.04 1.68 -30.90
CA PRO A 444 59.72 1.43 -31.46
C PRO A 444 58.98 2.75 -31.71
N VAL A 445 58.05 2.73 -32.67
CA VAL A 445 57.22 3.90 -33.02
C VAL A 445 56.24 4.28 -31.89
N ALA A 446 55.94 3.36 -30.96
CA ALA A 446 55.10 3.58 -29.77
C ALA A 446 55.57 2.68 -28.61
N ALA A 447 55.87 3.24 -27.43
CA ALA A 447 56.29 2.47 -26.26
C ALA A 447 55.06 2.03 -25.43
N PHE A 448 54.93 0.75 -25.09
CA PHE A 448 53.78 0.26 -24.31
C PHE A 448 54.11 0.13 -22.83
N ALA A 449 53.26 0.68 -21.97
CA ALA A 449 53.36 0.59 -20.52
C ALA A 449 52.24 -0.30 -19.97
N ILE A 450 52.62 -1.45 -19.38
CA ILE A 450 51.72 -2.45 -18.81
C ILE A 450 52.26 -2.87 -17.45
N TYR A 451 51.44 -2.76 -16.40
CA TYR A 451 51.78 -3.13 -15.03
C TYR A 451 50.50 -3.13 -14.16
N PRO A 452 49.64 -4.16 -14.30
CA PRO A 452 48.30 -4.14 -13.73
C PRO A 452 48.32 -4.15 -12.21
N GLN A 453 47.75 -3.13 -11.59
CA GLN A 453 47.73 -2.92 -10.14
C GLN A 453 46.28 -2.76 -9.67
N ALA A 454 45.75 -3.77 -9.00
CA ALA A 454 44.32 -3.83 -8.68
C ALA A 454 43.86 -2.68 -7.76
N ILE A 455 42.72 -2.10 -8.11
CA ILE A 455 41.83 -1.29 -7.27
C ILE A 455 40.46 -1.94 -7.39
N LEU A 456 39.83 -2.35 -6.28
CA LEU A 456 38.43 -2.75 -6.29
C LEU A 456 37.60 -1.48 -6.43
N SER A 457 37.19 -1.16 -7.65
CA SER A 457 36.68 0.15 -8.03
C SER A 457 35.17 0.24 -7.95
N ASP A 458 34.47 -0.88 -8.15
CA ASP A 458 33.01 -0.89 -8.16
C ASP A 458 32.41 -2.24 -7.74
N ILE A 459 31.19 -2.19 -7.19
CA ILE A 459 30.42 -3.33 -6.69
C ILE A 459 28.98 -3.17 -7.17
N GLU A 460 28.47 -4.20 -7.84
CA GLU A 460 27.07 -4.30 -8.22
C GLU A 460 26.43 -5.58 -7.68
N PHE A 461 25.10 -5.58 -7.56
CA PHE A 461 24.34 -6.71 -7.04
C PHE A 461 23.47 -7.34 -8.12
N GLU A 462 23.44 -8.66 -8.13
CA GLU A 462 22.43 -9.42 -8.84
C GLU A 462 21.15 -9.52 -8.01
N ASP A 463 20.04 -9.85 -8.69
CA ASP A 463 18.72 -9.88 -8.05
C ASP A 463 18.60 -10.91 -6.91
N ASP A 464 19.50 -11.91 -6.88
CA ASP A 464 19.63 -12.92 -5.82
C ASP A 464 20.57 -12.52 -4.66
N GLY A 465 21.15 -11.32 -4.71
CA GLY A 465 22.12 -10.80 -3.74
C GLY A 465 23.58 -11.19 -4.02
N SER A 466 23.87 -11.93 -5.09
CA SER A 466 25.25 -12.20 -5.52
C SER A 466 25.98 -10.92 -5.92
N LEU A 467 27.29 -10.89 -5.72
CA LEU A 467 28.13 -9.74 -6.03
C LEU A 467 28.70 -9.85 -7.45
N LEU A 468 28.66 -8.74 -8.18
CA LEU A 468 29.53 -8.45 -9.31
C LEU A 468 30.59 -7.47 -8.81
N ILE A 469 31.86 -7.79 -9.06
CA ILE A 469 33.00 -7.07 -8.48
C ILE A 469 33.92 -6.66 -9.62
N ALA A 470 34.12 -5.35 -9.79
CA ALA A 470 35.02 -4.83 -10.81
C ALA A 470 36.32 -4.30 -10.22
N PHE A 471 37.38 -4.55 -10.97
CA PHE A 471 38.71 -4.07 -10.69
C PHE A 471 39.15 -3.09 -11.76
N MET A 472 39.65 -1.94 -11.30
CA MET A 472 40.40 -0.99 -12.11
C MET A 472 41.90 -1.28 -11.97
N ASP A 473 42.65 -1.02 -13.04
CA ASP A 473 44.10 -0.96 -12.99
C ASP A 473 44.60 0.45 -12.65
N ARG A 474 45.29 0.58 -11.51
CA ARG A 474 45.94 1.84 -11.09
C ARG A 474 46.89 2.40 -12.14
N LEU A 475 47.53 1.57 -12.98
CA LEU A 475 48.42 2.07 -14.01
C LEU A 475 47.68 3.01 -14.98
N GLY A 476 46.43 2.73 -15.32
CA GLY A 476 45.61 3.63 -16.15
C GLY A 476 45.33 5.00 -15.50
N LEU A 477 45.34 5.09 -14.16
CA LEU A 477 45.32 6.38 -13.45
C LEU A 477 46.70 7.07 -13.43
N GLN A 478 47.77 6.30 -13.64
CA GLN A 478 49.17 6.71 -13.61
C GLN A 478 49.77 6.99 -15.01
N THR A 479 49.03 6.75 -16.08
CA THR A 479 49.48 6.91 -17.48
C THR A 479 48.46 7.63 -18.34
N GLY A 480 48.82 7.89 -19.59
CA GLY A 480 47.93 8.42 -20.61
C GLY A 480 48.33 7.91 -21.98
N GLN A 481 47.82 8.58 -23.02
CA GLN A 481 48.16 8.26 -24.40
C GLN A 481 49.27 9.19 -24.91
N ASP A 482 50.34 8.62 -25.45
CA ASP A 482 51.44 9.38 -26.08
C ASP A 482 52.09 10.41 -25.11
N GLN A 483 52.30 10.01 -23.85
CA GLN A 483 52.86 10.85 -22.80
C GLN A 483 54.18 10.28 -22.25
N PRO A 484 55.11 11.12 -21.74
CA PRO A 484 56.40 10.65 -21.23
C PRO A 484 56.27 9.86 -19.93
N GLY A 485 57.31 9.10 -19.58
CA GLY A 485 57.49 8.59 -18.23
C GLY A 485 57.80 9.69 -17.21
N ILE A 486 58.09 9.29 -15.97
CA ILE A 486 58.29 10.22 -14.85
C ILE A 486 59.71 10.80 -14.73
N ALA A 487 60.70 10.22 -15.42
CA ALA A 487 62.11 10.62 -15.33
C ALA A 487 62.43 11.81 -16.23
N VAL A 488 63.16 12.81 -15.72
CA VAL A 488 63.39 14.11 -16.41
C VAL A 488 64.05 13.96 -17.78
N ASP A 489 64.87 12.93 -17.95
CA ASP A 489 65.61 12.58 -19.17
C ASP A 489 64.90 11.55 -20.07
N ASP A 490 63.68 11.13 -19.73
CA ASP A 490 62.91 10.19 -20.55
C ASP A 490 62.52 10.81 -21.90
N THR A 491 63.05 10.25 -22.98
CA THR A 491 62.82 10.68 -24.36
C THR A 491 61.65 9.96 -25.03
N LEU A 492 61.14 8.87 -24.43
CA LEU A 492 60.04 8.10 -25.00
C LEU A 492 58.68 8.69 -24.63
N ASN A 493 57.70 8.41 -25.47
CA ASN A 493 56.29 8.58 -25.15
C ASN A 493 55.63 7.19 -25.08
N TYR A 494 54.80 7.02 -24.07
CA TYR A 494 54.17 5.76 -23.72
C TYR A 494 52.67 5.80 -24.00
N TYR A 495 52.16 4.63 -24.38
CA TYR A 495 50.75 4.28 -24.40
C TYR A 495 50.53 3.36 -23.21
N GLY A 496 49.83 3.85 -22.19
CA GLY A 496 49.45 3.03 -21.05
C GLY A 496 48.20 2.20 -21.33
N PHE A 497 48.16 1.01 -20.76
CA PHE A 497 47.03 0.09 -20.85
C PHE A 497 46.40 -0.01 -19.46
N MET A 498 45.11 0.26 -19.37
CA MET A 498 44.30 0.00 -18.18
C MET A 498 43.69 -1.39 -18.33
N SER A 499 44.17 -2.35 -17.54
CA SER A 499 43.74 -3.75 -17.65
C SER A 499 43.10 -4.24 -16.35
N GLY A 500 41.84 -3.87 -16.20
CA GLY A 500 40.92 -4.28 -15.13
C GLY A 500 40.45 -5.73 -15.26
N ASP A 501 39.54 -6.12 -14.37
CA ASP A 501 38.90 -7.45 -14.37
C ASP A 501 37.47 -7.35 -13.81
N ILE A 502 36.58 -8.29 -14.14
CA ILE A 502 35.26 -8.45 -13.53
C ILE A 502 35.05 -9.89 -13.08
N VAL A 503 34.72 -10.06 -11.80
CA VAL A 503 34.47 -11.37 -11.20
C VAL A 503 33.12 -11.40 -10.49
N ARG A 504 32.53 -12.59 -10.39
CA ARG A 504 31.28 -12.84 -9.68
C ARG A 504 31.52 -13.59 -8.37
N ALA A 505 30.78 -13.25 -7.31
CA ALA A 505 30.70 -14.05 -6.09
C ALA A 505 29.25 -14.43 -5.76
N GLN A 506 28.96 -15.73 -5.71
CA GLN A 506 27.63 -16.26 -5.44
C GLN A 506 27.23 -16.02 -3.98
N TYR A 507 26.04 -15.47 -3.76
CA TYR A 507 25.41 -15.41 -2.43
C TYR A 507 24.72 -16.73 -2.10
N ASN A 508 24.99 -17.29 -0.92
CA ASN A 508 24.46 -18.57 -0.46
C ASN A 508 23.37 -18.40 0.60
N ALA A 509 22.59 -19.47 0.81
CA ALA A 509 21.50 -19.50 1.79
C ALA A 509 21.96 -19.33 3.25
N ASP A 510 23.24 -19.55 3.56
CA ASP A 510 23.85 -19.33 4.87
C ASP A 510 24.44 -17.91 5.01
N SER A 511 24.10 -17.00 4.10
CA SER A 511 24.58 -15.61 4.02
C SER A 511 26.09 -15.47 3.82
N THR A 512 26.72 -16.47 3.20
CA THR A 512 28.13 -16.43 2.78
C THR A 512 28.28 -16.15 1.28
N TYR A 513 29.48 -15.74 0.88
CA TYR A 513 29.85 -15.53 -0.51
C TYR A 513 30.94 -16.52 -0.95
N ILE A 514 30.82 -17.04 -2.17
CA ILE A 514 31.83 -17.90 -2.80
C ILE A 514 32.24 -17.27 -4.13
N LEU A 515 33.54 -17.03 -4.30
CA LEU A 515 34.10 -16.53 -5.56
C LEU A 515 33.81 -17.52 -6.69
N GLU A 516 33.61 -17.02 -7.90
CA GLU A 516 33.66 -17.86 -9.08
C GLU A 516 34.94 -18.71 -9.09
N ASN A 517 34.84 -19.89 -9.70
CA ASN A 517 35.97 -20.81 -9.77
C ASN A 517 35.89 -21.66 -11.03
N ASN A 518 36.89 -21.52 -11.90
CA ASN A 518 36.97 -22.14 -13.21
C ASN A 518 35.75 -21.83 -14.09
N GLY A 519 35.39 -20.55 -14.18
CA GLY A 519 34.25 -20.07 -14.97
C GLY A 519 32.88 -20.50 -14.46
N LYS A 520 32.75 -20.84 -13.17
CA LYS A 520 31.47 -21.23 -12.54
C LYS A 520 31.19 -20.41 -11.29
N SER A 521 29.94 -20.02 -11.11
CA SER A 521 29.47 -19.29 -9.93
C SER A 521 28.09 -19.82 -9.52
N GLY A 522 28.01 -20.53 -8.40
CA GLY A 522 26.81 -21.29 -8.04
C GLY A 522 26.43 -22.31 -9.12
N ASP A 523 25.15 -22.28 -9.52
CA ASP A 523 24.61 -23.11 -10.61
C ASP A 523 24.88 -22.52 -12.01
N LEU A 524 25.41 -21.30 -12.08
CA LEU A 524 25.71 -20.62 -13.34
C LEU A 524 27.08 -21.04 -13.89
N GLN A 525 27.15 -21.12 -15.21
CA GLN A 525 28.35 -21.45 -15.95
C GLN A 525 28.64 -20.33 -16.95
N GLY A 526 29.76 -19.66 -16.74
CA GLY A 526 30.30 -18.66 -17.64
C GLY A 526 30.89 -19.27 -18.91
N CYS A 527 31.46 -18.42 -19.76
CA CYS A 527 31.95 -18.84 -21.08
C CYS A 527 33.41 -19.35 -21.08
N GLY A 528 34.19 -19.08 -20.04
CA GLY A 528 35.65 -19.28 -20.00
C GLY A 528 36.15 -20.43 -19.14
N ILE A 529 35.63 -21.65 -19.32
CA ILE A 529 36.06 -22.80 -18.51
C ILE A 529 37.39 -23.37 -19.02
N ASN A 530 38.32 -23.65 -18.10
CA ASN A 530 39.66 -24.20 -18.36
C ASN A 530 40.48 -23.33 -19.33
N THR A 531 40.29 -22.01 -19.29
CA THR A 531 41.07 -21.04 -20.09
C THR A 531 42.46 -20.79 -19.49
N ASN A 532 42.73 -21.30 -18.28
CA ASN A 532 43.93 -21.00 -17.51
C ASN A 532 44.07 -19.49 -17.19
N SER A 533 42.92 -18.82 -17.09
CA SER A 533 42.76 -17.41 -16.74
C SER A 533 41.59 -17.29 -15.77
N GLY A 534 41.62 -16.32 -14.86
CA GLY A 534 40.62 -16.11 -13.82
C GLY A 534 40.72 -17.03 -12.60
N PRO A 535 39.88 -16.79 -11.57
CA PRO A 535 39.81 -17.59 -10.37
C PRO A 535 39.63 -19.09 -10.66
N GLY A 536 40.46 -19.95 -10.08
CA GLY A 536 40.38 -21.40 -10.29
C GLY A 536 40.78 -21.89 -11.69
N GLY A 537 41.32 -21.03 -12.56
CA GLY A 537 41.80 -21.39 -13.90
C GLY A 537 40.75 -21.28 -15.01
N GLY A 538 39.67 -20.54 -14.78
CA GLY A 538 38.67 -20.16 -15.79
C GLY A 538 37.91 -18.89 -15.37
N GLU A 539 37.50 -18.09 -16.35
CA GLU A 539 36.76 -16.83 -16.16
C GLU A 539 35.28 -17.04 -16.38
N PHE A 540 34.46 -16.41 -15.53
CA PHE A 540 33.04 -16.36 -15.80
C PHE A 540 32.76 -15.44 -17.00
N PHE A 541 33.29 -14.21 -16.94
CA PHE A 541 33.19 -13.19 -17.99
C PHE A 541 34.38 -13.26 -18.96
N CYS A 542 34.35 -14.21 -19.89
CA CYS A 542 35.53 -14.58 -20.68
C CYS A 542 35.68 -13.85 -22.04
N GLU A 543 34.68 -13.05 -22.44
CA GLU A 543 34.70 -12.31 -23.71
C GLU A 543 35.18 -10.87 -23.53
N ASP A 544 36.03 -10.64 -22.53
CA ASP A 544 36.68 -9.38 -22.17
C ASP A 544 38.01 -9.16 -22.91
N TYR A 545 38.04 -9.56 -24.18
CA TYR A 545 39.17 -9.38 -25.08
C TYR A 545 38.82 -8.47 -26.27
N TRP A 546 39.85 -7.94 -26.92
CA TRP A 546 39.73 -7.22 -28.18
C TRP A 546 40.31 -8.05 -29.35
N LEU A 547 39.55 -8.15 -30.43
CA LEU A 547 40.00 -8.73 -31.69
C LEU A 547 40.56 -7.64 -32.61
N ASN A 548 41.74 -7.90 -33.16
CA ASN A 548 42.39 -7.02 -34.12
C ASN A 548 41.72 -7.09 -35.51
N GLY A 549 42.19 -6.29 -36.47
CA GLY A 549 41.68 -6.31 -37.85
C GLY A 549 41.91 -7.62 -38.63
N LEU A 550 42.66 -8.57 -38.06
CA LEU A 550 42.87 -9.93 -38.59
C LEU A 550 42.01 -10.97 -37.85
N ASN A 551 41.11 -10.54 -36.96
CA ASN A 551 40.26 -11.40 -36.14
C ASN A 551 41.03 -12.30 -35.15
N GLU A 552 42.19 -11.84 -34.71
CA GLU A 552 43.01 -12.47 -33.67
C GLU A 552 42.92 -11.66 -32.37
N VAL A 553 43.08 -12.33 -31.22
CA VAL A 553 43.10 -11.66 -29.91
C VAL A 553 44.33 -10.77 -29.80
N GLY A 554 44.13 -9.45 -29.84
CA GLY A 554 45.20 -8.46 -29.71
C GLY A 554 45.58 -8.19 -28.27
N HIS A 555 44.59 -8.10 -27.38
CA HIS A 555 44.76 -8.00 -25.93
C HIS A 555 43.53 -8.57 -25.22
N GLN A 556 43.76 -9.12 -24.02
CA GLN A 556 42.72 -9.59 -23.10
C GLN A 556 42.57 -8.58 -21.95
N GLU A 557 41.60 -8.79 -21.06
CA GLU A 557 41.44 -8.00 -19.82
C GLU A 557 41.15 -6.52 -20.09
N ILE A 558 40.19 -6.24 -20.97
CA ILE A 558 39.97 -4.89 -21.50
C ILE A 558 39.16 -3.97 -20.58
N THR A 559 38.70 -4.45 -19.43
CA THR A 559 37.81 -3.68 -18.55
C THR A 559 38.56 -2.57 -17.81
N ASN A 560 37.86 -1.49 -17.45
CA ASN A 560 38.43 -0.30 -16.81
C ASN A 560 37.92 -0.08 -15.37
N GLY A 561 37.00 -0.92 -14.88
CA GLY A 561 36.62 -0.99 -13.47
C GLY A 561 35.32 -0.31 -13.03
N ALA A 562 34.66 0.49 -13.88
CA ALA A 562 33.29 0.98 -13.61
C ALA A 562 32.23 0.00 -14.13
N MET A 563 31.12 -0.15 -13.39
CA MET A 563 29.97 -0.99 -13.74
C MET A 563 28.63 -0.24 -13.60
N LEU A 564 27.60 -0.80 -14.25
CA LEU A 564 26.22 -0.45 -13.98
C LEU A 564 25.36 -1.69 -14.16
N LYS A 565 24.56 -2.02 -13.14
CA LYS A 565 23.56 -3.09 -13.17
C LYS A 565 22.17 -2.51 -12.94
N ILE A 566 21.22 -2.88 -13.81
CA ILE A 566 19.79 -2.60 -13.63
C ILE A 566 19.13 -3.86 -13.08
N ALA A 567 18.40 -3.72 -11.97
CA ALA A 567 17.68 -4.84 -11.34
C ALA A 567 16.67 -5.49 -12.32
N GLY A 568 16.55 -6.81 -12.28
CA GLY A 568 15.70 -7.58 -13.17
C GLY A 568 16.22 -7.75 -14.60
N ILE A 569 17.31 -7.09 -14.99
CA ILE A 569 17.94 -7.26 -16.31
C ILE A 569 19.20 -8.13 -16.16
N PRO A 570 19.33 -9.26 -16.89
CA PRO A 570 20.47 -10.17 -16.76
C PRO A 570 21.72 -9.65 -17.50
N GLU A 571 22.05 -8.38 -17.30
CA GLU A 571 23.13 -7.70 -18.00
C GLU A 571 23.82 -6.67 -17.10
N VAL A 572 25.14 -6.54 -17.26
CA VAL A 572 25.95 -5.51 -16.63
C VAL A 572 26.73 -4.75 -17.69
N LEU A 573 26.69 -3.41 -17.65
CA LEU A 573 27.56 -2.57 -18.46
C LEU A 573 28.87 -2.38 -17.72
N VAL A 574 29.99 -2.56 -18.39
CA VAL A 574 31.33 -2.44 -17.82
C VAL A 574 32.16 -1.53 -18.69
N SER A 575 32.81 -0.53 -18.09
CA SER A 575 33.77 0.32 -18.81
C SER A 575 34.93 -0.50 -19.38
N ALA A 576 35.39 -0.15 -20.58
CA ALA A 576 36.44 -0.89 -21.29
C ALA A 576 37.28 -0.01 -22.22
N MET A 577 38.56 -0.36 -22.36
CA MET A 577 39.40 0.07 -23.48
C MET A 577 39.12 -0.80 -24.71
N ASP A 578 39.24 -0.21 -25.90
CA ASP A 578 38.97 -0.88 -27.17
C ASP A 578 37.70 -1.78 -27.15
N PRO A 579 36.53 -1.25 -26.73
CA PRO A 579 35.34 -2.07 -26.55
C PRO A 579 34.85 -2.69 -27.86
N ILE A 580 35.13 -2.08 -29.00
CA ILE A 580 34.67 -2.55 -30.31
C ILE A 580 35.81 -3.29 -31.03
N HIS A 581 35.56 -4.53 -31.43
CA HIS A 581 36.51 -5.30 -32.23
C HIS A 581 36.91 -4.57 -33.51
N GLY A 582 38.20 -4.58 -33.84
CA GLY A 582 38.76 -3.90 -35.00
C GLY A 582 38.89 -2.37 -34.87
N LEU A 583 38.32 -1.75 -33.82
CA LEU A 583 38.49 -0.33 -33.50
C LEU A 583 39.56 -0.17 -32.42
N TYR A 584 40.58 0.65 -32.69
CA TYR A 584 41.78 0.79 -31.87
C TYR A 584 41.88 2.19 -31.25
N LEU A 585 42.49 2.31 -30.07
CA LEU A 585 42.56 3.55 -29.26
C LEU A 585 41.18 4.16 -29.03
N SER A 586 40.28 3.34 -28.54
CA SER A 586 38.92 3.71 -28.18
C SER A 586 38.64 3.38 -26.72
N THR A 587 37.63 4.02 -26.16
CA THR A 587 37.16 3.76 -24.80
C THR A 587 35.64 3.79 -24.81
N GLY A 588 35.03 3.01 -23.94
CA GLY A 588 33.58 3.00 -23.79
C GLY A 588 33.17 1.85 -22.90
N PHE A 589 32.21 1.06 -23.35
CA PHE A 589 31.55 0.05 -22.52
C PHE A 589 31.29 -1.24 -23.28
N VAL A 590 31.32 -2.33 -22.54
CA VAL A 590 30.87 -3.66 -22.98
C VAL A 590 29.73 -4.08 -22.07
N ALA A 591 28.64 -4.54 -22.67
CA ALA A 591 27.54 -5.13 -21.91
C ALA A 591 27.73 -6.65 -21.89
N TYR A 592 27.81 -7.24 -20.70
CA TYR A 592 27.91 -8.68 -20.50
C TYR A 592 26.62 -9.26 -19.96
N ASP A 593 26.23 -10.43 -20.47
CA ASP A 593 25.17 -11.24 -19.90
C ASP A 593 25.64 -11.82 -18.55
N THR A 594 24.91 -11.53 -17.47
CA THR A 594 25.34 -11.89 -16.11
C THR A 594 25.09 -13.36 -15.75
N LYS A 595 24.41 -14.11 -16.63
CA LYS A 595 24.13 -15.55 -16.45
C LYS A 595 25.11 -16.45 -17.21
N THR A 596 25.67 -15.95 -18.31
CA THR A 596 26.56 -16.71 -19.20
C THR A 596 27.97 -16.11 -19.34
N GLY A 597 28.16 -14.86 -18.88
CA GLY A 597 29.43 -14.14 -18.96
C GLY A 597 29.85 -13.72 -20.37
N LYS A 598 28.96 -13.87 -21.36
CA LYS A 598 29.21 -13.50 -22.75
C LYS A 598 28.97 -12.03 -23.02
N ARG A 599 29.62 -11.50 -24.05
CA ARG A 599 29.41 -10.15 -24.55
C ARG A 599 28.11 -10.07 -25.35
N ASN A 600 27.22 -9.15 -24.95
CA ASN A 600 25.98 -8.84 -25.67
C ASN A 600 26.18 -7.77 -26.74
N ARG A 601 26.78 -6.64 -26.34
CA ARG A 601 27.03 -5.49 -27.22
C ARG A 601 28.23 -4.68 -26.74
N SER A 602 28.64 -3.72 -27.55
CA SER A 602 29.76 -2.82 -27.24
C SER A 602 29.51 -1.44 -27.80
N PHE A 603 29.89 -0.43 -27.02
CA PHE A 603 29.71 0.97 -27.34
C PHE A 603 31.01 1.72 -27.08
N SER A 604 31.43 2.55 -28.03
CA SER A 604 32.61 3.40 -27.90
C SER A 604 32.16 4.85 -27.75
N VAL A 605 32.58 5.51 -26.66
CA VAL A 605 32.31 6.93 -26.42
C VAL A 605 33.14 7.80 -27.36
N TYR A 606 34.39 7.41 -27.61
CA TYR A 606 35.24 8.01 -28.64
C TYR A 606 36.30 7.02 -29.11
N SER A 607 36.77 7.20 -30.34
CA SER A 607 37.92 6.48 -30.89
C SER A 607 38.91 7.44 -31.53
N LEU A 608 40.20 7.03 -31.57
CA LEU A 608 41.27 7.72 -32.29
C LEU A 608 41.33 9.23 -32.05
N ASN A 609 40.98 9.67 -30.83
CA ASN A 609 40.81 11.08 -30.50
C ASN A 609 42.12 11.66 -29.90
N PRO A 610 42.82 12.58 -30.59
CA PRO A 610 44.04 13.18 -30.05
C PRO A 610 43.79 13.95 -28.75
N GLY A 611 44.63 13.75 -27.75
CA GLY A 611 44.49 14.39 -26.43
C GLY A 611 43.58 13.62 -25.46
N SER A 612 42.99 12.50 -25.89
CA SER A 612 42.29 11.57 -25.02
C SER A 612 43.24 10.61 -24.29
N LEU A 613 42.71 9.79 -23.37
CA LEU A 613 43.52 8.79 -22.65
C LEU A 613 43.69 7.47 -23.42
N GLY A 614 42.98 7.27 -24.53
CA GLY A 614 42.99 6.02 -25.29
C GLY A 614 42.81 4.79 -24.40
N LYS A 615 43.80 3.90 -24.45
CA LYS A 615 43.85 2.65 -23.67
C LYS A 615 44.11 2.82 -22.18
N SER A 616 44.48 4.02 -21.71
CA SER A 616 44.68 4.29 -20.27
C SER A 616 43.37 4.53 -19.51
N GLY A 617 42.21 4.17 -20.08
CA GLY A 617 40.90 4.28 -19.44
C GLY A 617 40.33 5.69 -19.50
N GLY A 618 39.57 5.97 -20.56
CA GLY A 618 39.13 7.32 -20.91
C GLY A 618 37.74 7.73 -20.46
N VAL A 619 37.04 6.83 -19.76
CA VAL A 619 35.70 7.02 -19.18
C VAL A 619 35.72 6.62 -17.70
N GLY A 620 34.79 7.20 -16.94
CA GLY A 620 34.63 6.93 -15.51
C GLY A 620 33.42 6.04 -15.21
N ASP A 621 32.87 6.26 -14.02
CA ASP A 621 31.66 5.60 -13.54
C ASP A 621 30.42 5.87 -14.38
N LEU A 622 29.40 5.03 -14.18
CA LEU A 622 28.11 5.09 -14.84
C LEU A 622 27.00 5.43 -13.84
N ALA A 623 26.03 6.23 -14.28
CA ALA A 623 24.75 6.35 -13.58
C ALA A 623 23.60 6.34 -14.57
N ARG A 624 22.47 5.77 -14.12
CA ARG A 624 21.22 5.76 -14.86
C ARG A 624 20.32 6.89 -14.39
N ILE A 625 19.62 7.53 -15.32
CA ILE A 625 18.51 8.44 -15.02
C ILE A 625 17.26 7.60 -14.76
N CYS A 626 16.69 7.74 -13.56
CA CYS A 626 15.52 6.99 -13.11
C CYS A 626 14.45 7.93 -12.58
N ASP A 627 13.22 7.83 -13.07
CA ASP A 627 12.13 8.57 -12.44
C ASP A 627 11.96 8.15 -10.97
N PRO A 628 11.43 9.01 -10.09
CA PRO A 628 10.95 8.57 -8.78
C PRO A 628 9.91 7.47 -8.96
N ALA A 629 9.90 6.48 -8.07
CA ALA A 629 8.87 5.46 -8.07
C ALA A 629 7.47 6.09 -7.96
N PRO A 630 6.46 5.55 -8.66
CA PRO A 630 5.10 6.06 -8.60
C PRO A 630 4.57 6.02 -7.16
N LEU A 631 3.68 6.96 -6.83
CA LEU A 631 2.89 6.88 -5.61
C LEU A 631 1.46 6.46 -5.91
N GLU A 632 0.92 5.69 -4.98
CA GLU A 632 -0.48 5.30 -4.90
C GLU A 632 -0.95 5.29 -3.45
N ILE A 633 -2.15 5.83 -3.21
CA ILE A 633 -2.80 5.86 -1.91
C ILE A 633 -4.27 5.44 -2.05
N GLY A 634 -4.83 4.85 -1.01
CA GLY A 634 -6.26 4.57 -0.93
C GLY A 634 -6.55 3.48 0.08
N ASN A 635 -7.69 2.81 -0.11
CA ASN A 635 -7.76 1.35 -0.25
C ASN A 635 -9.23 0.95 -0.42
N THR A 636 -10.02 0.82 0.65
CA THR A 636 -11.37 0.24 0.59
C THR A 636 -12.42 1.02 1.39
N VAL A 637 -13.66 1.03 0.90
CA VAL A 637 -14.87 1.43 1.64
C VAL A 637 -15.72 0.21 1.93
N TRP A 638 -16.14 0.05 3.17
CA TRP A 638 -16.78 -1.17 3.63
C TRP A 638 -17.84 -0.90 4.70
N PHE A 639 -18.74 -1.87 4.88
CA PHE A 639 -19.86 -1.81 5.78
C PHE A 639 -19.53 -2.54 7.09
N ASP A 640 -19.27 -1.76 8.14
CA ASP A 640 -19.04 -2.24 9.51
C ASP A 640 -20.38 -2.64 10.13
N ALA A 641 -20.72 -3.92 9.99
CA ALA A 641 -22.03 -4.44 10.37
C ALA A 641 -22.19 -4.55 11.88
N ASN A 642 -21.08 -4.75 12.61
CA ASN A 642 -21.08 -5.00 14.05
C ASN A 642 -20.64 -3.76 14.88
N LYS A 643 -20.29 -2.65 14.22
CA LYS A 643 -19.91 -1.35 14.80
C LYS A 643 -18.58 -1.40 15.56
N ASP A 644 -17.73 -2.37 15.26
CA ASP A 644 -16.47 -2.56 15.96
C ASP A 644 -15.27 -1.95 15.24
N GLY A 645 -15.43 -1.38 14.04
CA GLY A 645 -14.38 -0.75 13.24
C GLY A 645 -13.28 -1.70 12.75
N ILE A 646 -13.43 -3.02 12.86
CA ILE A 646 -12.43 -4.05 12.53
C ILE A 646 -12.82 -4.81 11.27
N GLN A 647 -12.05 -4.58 10.20
CA GLN A 647 -11.86 -5.39 8.99
C GLN A 647 -12.24 -6.90 8.95
N THR A 648 -13.48 -7.42 9.09
CA THR A 648 -13.70 -8.89 9.02
C THR A 648 -14.05 -9.41 7.62
N PRO A 649 -13.71 -10.69 7.30
CA PRO A 649 -14.02 -11.28 5.98
C PRO A 649 -15.51 -11.35 5.62
N ASN A 650 -16.41 -11.25 6.60
CA ASN A 650 -17.86 -11.37 6.39
C ASN A 650 -18.55 -10.02 6.15
N GLU A 651 -17.82 -8.91 6.30
CA GLU A 651 -18.37 -7.57 6.14
C GLU A 651 -18.36 -7.15 4.69
N ALA A 652 -19.45 -6.48 4.29
CA ALA A 652 -19.69 -6.17 2.89
C ALA A 652 -18.83 -5.00 2.44
N LEU A 653 -18.27 -5.08 1.24
CA LEU A 653 -17.57 -3.97 0.61
C LEU A 653 -18.58 -3.10 -0.16
N ILE A 654 -18.40 -1.77 -0.18
CA ILE A 654 -19.41 -0.83 -0.69
C ILE A 654 -18.94 -0.18 -2.01
N ASP A 655 -19.48 -0.64 -3.13
CA ASP A 655 -19.26 -0.05 -4.46
C ASP A 655 -20.13 1.20 -4.70
N ASN A 656 -19.75 2.02 -5.69
CA ASN A 656 -20.44 3.21 -6.17
C ASN A 656 -20.48 4.40 -5.19
N ILE A 657 -19.51 4.49 -4.28
CA ILE A 657 -19.30 5.65 -3.42
C ILE A 657 -18.29 6.58 -4.08
N VAL A 658 -18.64 7.85 -4.25
CA VAL A 658 -17.74 8.86 -4.79
C VAL A 658 -16.77 9.33 -3.71
N ILE A 659 -15.48 9.28 -4.03
CA ILE A 659 -14.36 9.67 -3.16
C ILE A 659 -13.61 10.82 -3.81
N THR A 660 -13.20 11.83 -3.05
CA THR A 660 -12.42 12.98 -3.55
C THR A 660 -11.09 13.15 -2.80
N LEU A 661 -10.07 13.62 -3.51
CA LEU A 661 -8.75 13.95 -2.95
C LEU A 661 -8.57 15.46 -2.92
N HIS A 662 -8.20 16.01 -1.77
CA HIS A 662 -8.05 17.45 -1.54
C HIS A 662 -6.62 17.84 -1.16
N ASP A 663 -6.04 18.84 -1.84
CA ASP A 663 -4.69 19.37 -1.55
C ASP A 663 -4.75 20.37 -0.38
N MET A 664 -4.34 19.90 0.80
CA MET A 664 -4.43 20.69 2.03
C MET A 664 -3.36 21.77 2.17
N GLN A 665 -2.29 21.71 1.36
CA GLN A 665 -1.29 22.77 1.31
C GLN A 665 -1.67 23.87 0.32
N ASN A 666 -2.69 23.66 -0.50
CA ASN A 666 -3.23 24.64 -1.44
C ASN A 666 -4.69 25.00 -1.16
N GLY A 667 -5.05 25.13 0.13
CA GLY A 667 -6.36 25.62 0.56
C GLY A 667 -7.48 24.57 0.52
N GLY A 668 -7.16 23.27 0.42
CA GLY A 668 -8.13 22.17 0.46
C GLY A 668 -8.90 22.00 -0.85
N ILE A 669 -8.32 22.41 -1.99
CA ILE A 669 -8.94 22.25 -3.30
C ILE A 669 -9.04 20.77 -3.69
N GLU A 670 -10.14 20.35 -4.29
CA GLU A 670 -10.24 19.03 -4.92
C GLU A 670 -9.27 18.96 -6.10
N VAL A 671 -8.41 17.95 -6.10
CA VAL A 671 -7.43 17.72 -7.18
C VAL A 671 -7.75 16.46 -7.99
N ALA A 672 -8.44 15.49 -7.40
CA ALA A 672 -8.84 14.25 -8.08
C ALA A 672 -10.10 13.65 -7.44
N ARG A 673 -10.75 12.75 -8.16
CA ARG A 673 -11.87 11.96 -7.65
C ARG A 673 -11.83 10.54 -8.19
N ASP A 674 -12.35 9.61 -7.40
CA ASP A 674 -12.54 8.21 -7.76
C ASP A 674 -13.94 7.75 -7.34
N THR A 675 -14.36 6.56 -7.76
CA THR A 675 -15.62 5.95 -7.35
C THR A 675 -15.36 4.50 -7.02
N THR A 676 -15.78 4.09 -5.81
CA THR A 676 -15.47 2.74 -5.33
C THR A 676 -16.02 1.67 -6.26
N ALA A 677 -15.19 0.68 -6.57
CA ALA A 677 -15.52 -0.40 -7.48
C ALA A 677 -14.76 -1.69 -7.13
N ASN A 678 -15.16 -2.80 -7.74
CA ASN A 678 -14.51 -4.11 -7.59
C ASN A 678 -14.44 -4.60 -6.14
N GLY A 679 -15.44 -4.28 -5.31
CA GLY A 679 -15.41 -4.60 -3.89
C GLY A 679 -14.93 -3.43 -3.05
N GLY A 680 -15.52 -2.25 -3.24
CA GLY A 680 -15.31 -1.09 -2.39
C GLY A 680 -13.99 -0.36 -2.59
N HIS A 681 -13.15 -0.77 -3.54
CA HIS A 681 -11.80 -0.23 -3.68
C HIS A 681 -11.77 1.13 -4.36
N TYR A 682 -10.84 1.99 -3.92
CA TYR A 682 -10.55 3.29 -4.51
C TYR A 682 -9.05 3.60 -4.41
N TYR A 683 -8.49 4.28 -5.42
CA TYR A 683 -7.07 4.61 -5.45
C TYR A 683 -6.81 5.98 -6.08
N PHE A 684 -5.91 6.76 -5.48
CA PHE A 684 -5.31 7.93 -6.09
C PHE A 684 -3.84 7.65 -6.36
N ASN A 685 -3.37 7.92 -7.58
CA ASN A 685 -2.00 7.66 -7.98
C ASN A 685 -1.47 8.70 -8.97
N ASP A 686 -0.19 8.58 -9.31
CA ASP A 686 0.49 9.48 -10.25
C ASP A 686 -0.13 9.49 -11.66
N THR A 687 -0.98 8.52 -12.02
CA THR A 687 -1.64 8.47 -13.34
C THR A 687 -3.02 9.13 -13.35
N ASN A 688 -3.75 9.09 -12.24
CA ASN A 688 -5.13 9.60 -12.17
C ASN A 688 -5.26 10.95 -11.43
N VAL A 689 -4.20 11.40 -10.73
CA VAL A 689 -4.13 12.74 -10.14
C VAL A 689 -3.48 13.72 -11.13
N PRO A 690 -4.19 14.78 -11.58
CA PRO A 690 -3.59 15.84 -12.40
C PRO A 690 -2.37 16.46 -11.71
N GLY A 691 -1.23 16.43 -12.40
CA GLY A 691 0.04 16.90 -11.83
C GLY A 691 0.73 15.91 -10.89
N ARG A 692 0.25 14.66 -10.82
CA ARG A 692 0.75 13.55 -9.99
C ARG A 692 0.53 13.78 -8.48
N LEU A 693 0.69 12.74 -7.68
CA LEU A 693 0.75 12.91 -6.22
C LEU A 693 2.05 13.61 -5.85
N LYS A 694 1.96 14.65 -5.01
CA LYS A 694 3.14 15.31 -4.47
C LYS A 694 3.72 14.46 -3.34
N ARG A 695 5.05 14.48 -3.17
CA ARG A 695 5.78 13.76 -2.10
C ARG A 695 5.82 14.59 -0.82
N ASN A 696 5.84 13.96 0.36
CA ASN A 696 5.79 14.64 1.68
C ASN A 696 4.68 15.68 1.77
N HIS A 697 3.52 15.38 1.17
CA HIS A 697 2.48 16.35 0.91
C HIS A 697 1.21 15.99 1.65
N ALA A 698 0.59 16.99 2.27
CA ALA A 698 -0.64 16.78 3.03
C ALA A 698 -1.86 16.81 2.11
N TYR A 699 -2.64 15.73 2.15
CA TYR A 699 -3.91 15.57 1.45
C TYR A 699 -5.02 15.17 2.42
N GLU A 700 -6.26 15.32 1.99
CA GLU A 700 -7.43 14.71 2.61
C GLU A 700 -8.19 13.89 1.57
N ILE A 701 -8.46 12.63 1.89
CA ILE A 701 -9.43 11.80 1.17
C ILE A 701 -10.80 12.07 1.81
N ARG A 702 -11.83 12.33 1.01
CA ARG A 702 -13.16 12.68 1.51
C ARG A 702 -14.28 11.88 0.86
N ILE A 703 -15.31 11.59 1.66
CA ILE A 703 -16.62 11.15 1.20
C ILE A 703 -17.62 12.25 1.57
N ASP A 704 -18.31 12.82 0.58
CA ASP A 704 -19.45 13.71 0.85
C ASP A 704 -20.64 12.84 1.30
N LEU A 705 -21.06 12.98 2.56
CA LEU A 705 -22.17 12.20 3.10
C LEU A 705 -23.54 12.70 2.58
N ASN A 706 -23.60 13.85 1.91
CA ASN A 706 -24.82 14.31 1.24
C ASN A 706 -25.03 13.68 -0.14
N GLN A 707 -24.07 12.89 -0.65
CA GLN A 707 -24.22 12.23 -1.95
C GLN A 707 -25.38 11.22 -1.94
N GLU A 708 -26.11 11.16 -3.05
CA GLU A 708 -27.19 10.19 -3.25
C GLU A 708 -26.65 8.88 -3.80
N ILE A 709 -26.98 7.77 -3.15
CA ILE A 709 -26.64 6.40 -3.57
C ILE A 709 -27.90 5.59 -3.84
N GLN A 710 -27.81 4.58 -4.69
CA GLN A 710 -28.91 3.62 -4.90
C GLN A 710 -29.07 2.75 -3.64
N THR A 711 -30.31 2.51 -3.19
CA THR A 711 -30.55 1.67 -2.01
C THR A 711 -30.09 0.22 -2.18
N SER A 712 -29.96 -0.26 -3.42
CA SER A 712 -29.38 -1.58 -3.72
C SER A 712 -27.89 -1.70 -3.35
N VAL A 713 -27.18 -0.58 -3.20
CA VAL A 713 -25.80 -0.58 -2.67
C VAL A 713 -25.77 -1.03 -1.20
N LEU A 714 -26.91 -0.96 -0.51
CA LEU A 714 -27.12 -1.34 0.89
C LEU A 714 -27.86 -2.68 1.06
N ASP A 715 -28.02 -3.49 0.01
CA ASP A 715 -28.78 -4.76 0.00
C ASP A 715 -28.23 -5.84 0.97
N THR A 716 -27.16 -5.54 1.72
CA THR A 716 -26.58 -6.35 2.81
C THR A 716 -27.13 -6.01 4.20
N ILE A 717 -27.99 -4.98 4.34
CA ILE A 717 -28.66 -4.63 5.60
C ILE A 717 -29.94 -5.47 5.76
N PRO A 718 -30.11 -6.26 6.84
CA PRO A 718 -31.30 -7.09 7.05
C PRO A 718 -32.58 -6.24 7.04
N ALA A 719 -33.45 -6.52 6.08
CA ALA A 719 -34.68 -5.77 5.86
C ALA A 719 -35.72 -6.00 6.98
N ASN A 720 -35.88 -5.04 7.88
CA ASN A 720 -37.16 -4.77 8.53
C ASN A 720 -37.83 -3.60 7.80
N GLY A 721 -38.53 -3.92 6.70
CA GLY A 721 -39.26 -2.95 5.89
C GLY A 721 -38.47 -2.47 4.66
N ARG A 722 -38.90 -2.89 3.47
CA ARG A 722 -38.33 -2.43 2.20
C ARG A 722 -38.55 -0.91 2.07
N LEU A 723 -37.49 -0.11 2.09
CA LEU A 723 -37.54 1.26 1.59
C LEU A 723 -37.95 1.19 0.10
N GLN A 724 -39.12 1.75 -0.25
CA GLN A 724 -39.55 1.89 -1.65
C GLN A 724 -38.82 3.02 -2.39
N ILE A 725 -37.80 3.61 -1.77
CA ILE A 725 -37.04 4.74 -2.31
C ILE A 725 -35.84 4.18 -3.07
N GLN A 726 -35.70 4.58 -4.34
CA GLN A 726 -34.64 4.07 -5.23
C GLN A 726 -33.26 4.68 -4.92
N THR A 727 -33.23 5.89 -4.32
CA THR A 727 -32.00 6.60 -3.91
C THR A 727 -32.11 7.19 -2.51
N VAL A 728 -31.03 7.18 -1.75
CA VAL A 728 -30.93 7.77 -0.40
C VAL A 728 -29.64 8.55 -0.27
N LYS A 729 -29.58 9.58 0.60
CA LYS A 729 -28.30 10.17 0.97
C LYS A 729 -27.57 9.27 1.96
N LEU A 730 -26.25 9.25 1.88
CA LEU A 730 -25.44 8.49 2.85
C LEU A 730 -25.72 8.94 4.28
N ILE A 731 -25.77 10.26 4.56
CA ILE A 731 -25.97 10.81 5.90
C ILE A 731 -27.30 10.39 6.57
N ASP A 732 -28.31 10.08 5.76
CA ASP A 732 -29.63 9.67 6.26
C ASP A 732 -29.65 8.18 6.69
N THR A 733 -28.63 7.40 6.32
CA THR A 733 -28.62 5.93 6.47
C THR A 733 -27.37 5.38 7.14
N LEU A 734 -26.21 5.97 6.86
CA LEU A 734 -24.89 5.52 7.30
C LEU A 734 -24.15 6.63 8.06
N THR A 735 -23.28 6.21 8.97
CA THR A 735 -22.35 7.04 9.73
C THR A 735 -20.95 6.41 9.69
N ILE A 736 -19.91 7.13 10.08
CA ILE A 736 -18.55 6.57 10.11
C ILE A 736 -18.39 5.56 11.25
N SER A 737 -17.57 4.55 11.00
CA SER A 737 -17.22 3.54 11.99
C SER A 737 -16.20 4.10 13.00
N PRO A 738 -16.17 3.60 14.23
CA PRO A 738 -15.28 4.12 15.27
C PRO A 738 -13.80 3.88 14.95
N LEU A 739 -13.08 4.96 14.64
CA LEU A 739 -11.62 5.01 14.46
C LEU A 739 -10.87 4.47 15.70
N ARG A 740 -11.35 4.80 16.92
CA ARG A 740 -10.78 4.34 18.20
C ARG A 740 -11.85 4.21 19.27
N VAL A 741 -11.66 3.26 20.17
CA VAL A 741 -12.48 3.11 21.39
C VAL A 741 -11.60 3.22 22.64
N THR A 742 -11.95 4.14 23.53
CA THR A 742 -11.19 4.37 24.77
C THR A 742 -11.23 3.13 25.67
N GLY A 743 -10.06 2.59 26.01
CA GLY A 743 -9.93 1.40 26.87
C GLY A 743 -9.94 0.06 26.13
N ASP A 744 -10.04 0.07 24.80
CA ASP A 744 -10.02 -1.14 23.96
C ASP A 744 -8.59 -1.55 23.59
N THR A 745 -8.24 -2.81 23.86
CA THR A 745 -6.95 -3.41 23.48
C THR A 745 -6.86 -3.76 21.99
N GLN A 746 -8.00 -3.80 21.27
CA GLN A 746 -8.10 -4.13 19.85
C GLN A 746 -7.99 -2.90 18.94
N ASN A 747 -7.67 -1.72 19.46
CA ASN A 747 -7.47 -0.51 18.65
C ASN A 747 -6.41 -0.68 17.54
N ILE A 748 -5.48 -1.63 17.67
CA ILE A 748 -4.50 -1.96 16.63
C ILE A 748 -5.07 -2.78 15.46
N LEU A 749 -6.27 -3.33 15.60
CA LEU A 749 -6.97 -4.14 14.60
C LEU A 749 -8.05 -3.36 13.87
N ARG A 750 -8.38 -2.15 14.36
CA ARG A 750 -9.36 -1.26 13.71
C ARG A 750 -8.73 -0.70 12.43
N ASP A 751 -9.46 -0.80 11.34
CA ASP A 751 -9.01 -0.44 9.99
C ASP A 751 -9.69 0.83 9.47
N SER A 752 -10.77 1.31 10.10
CA SER A 752 -11.45 2.52 9.63
C SER A 752 -10.70 3.78 10.03
N ASP A 753 -10.07 4.47 9.09
CA ASP A 753 -9.27 5.69 9.28
C ASP A 753 -10.08 6.99 9.23
N ALA A 754 -11.36 6.89 8.89
CA ALA A 754 -12.22 8.05 8.70
C ALA A 754 -12.60 8.75 10.02
N GLU A 755 -12.57 10.08 9.99
CA GLU A 755 -13.16 10.96 11.01
C GLU A 755 -14.14 11.94 10.38
N PHE A 756 -15.05 12.51 11.18
CA PHE A 756 -15.95 13.55 10.68
C PHE A 756 -15.20 14.86 10.48
N ASN A 757 -15.57 15.58 9.43
CA ASN A 757 -15.29 17.00 9.33
C ASN A 757 -16.08 17.80 10.39
N ILE A 758 -15.81 19.10 10.51
CA ILE A 758 -16.32 19.92 11.63
C ILE A 758 -17.85 20.01 11.70
N ASP A 759 -18.54 19.92 10.57
CA ASP A 759 -20.01 19.97 10.48
C ASP A 759 -20.65 18.59 10.24
N SER A 760 -19.85 17.51 10.30
CA SER A 760 -20.27 16.12 10.08
C SER A 760 -20.94 15.85 8.72
N THR A 761 -20.66 16.68 7.71
CA THR A 761 -21.15 16.49 6.34
C THR A 761 -20.21 15.65 5.48
N GLN A 762 -18.98 15.43 5.92
CA GLN A 762 -17.98 14.63 5.20
C GLN A 762 -17.28 13.64 6.14
N ALA A 763 -17.00 12.44 5.65
CA ALA A 763 -15.99 11.55 6.22
C ALA A 763 -14.63 11.91 5.61
N ILE A 764 -13.60 12.07 6.45
CA ILE A 764 -12.28 12.53 6.05
C ILE A 764 -11.21 11.55 6.54
N VAL A 765 -10.26 11.21 5.68
CA VAL A 765 -9.00 10.56 6.05
C VAL A 765 -7.85 11.53 5.77
N LYS A 766 -7.04 11.84 6.79
CA LYS A 766 -5.87 12.70 6.66
C LYS A 766 -4.68 11.90 6.14
N VAL A 767 -4.10 12.37 5.05
CA VAL A 767 -2.99 11.70 4.37
C VAL A 767 -1.76 12.59 4.37
N ILE A 768 -0.60 12.00 4.69
CA ILE A 768 0.70 12.57 4.34
C ILE A 768 1.37 11.55 3.44
N THR A 769 1.58 11.91 2.18
CA THR A 769 2.30 11.05 1.23
C THR A 769 3.76 10.91 1.64
N GLY A 770 4.35 9.76 1.32
CA GLY A 770 5.75 9.49 1.59
C GLY A 770 6.74 10.22 0.69
N ASP A 771 8.02 9.97 0.93
CA ASP A 771 9.14 10.58 0.21
C ASP A 771 9.29 10.03 -1.22
N ASN A 772 9.42 8.70 -1.33
CA ASN A 772 9.49 7.89 -2.55
C ASN A 772 8.98 6.48 -2.22
N SER A 773 8.57 5.68 -3.22
CA SER A 773 8.25 4.25 -3.10
C SER A 773 7.20 3.83 -2.06
N GLN A 774 6.66 4.77 -1.29
CA GLN A 774 5.81 4.52 -0.14
C GLN A 774 4.35 4.63 -0.55
N ASN A 775 3.93 3.70 -1.41
CA ASN A 775 2.51 3.47 -1.60
C ASN A 775 1.90 3.15 -0.24
N ASN A 776 0.70 3.67 0.01
CA ASN A 776 0.06 3.54 1.30
C ASN A 776 -1.42 3.17 1.13
N PHE A 777 -1.72 1.92 1.45
CA PHE A 777 -3.06 1.34 1.38
C PHE A 777 -3.70 1.17 2.76
N THR A 778 -3.26 1.94 3.76
CA THR A 778 -3.86 1.96 5.10
C THR A 778 -4.89 3.08 5.22
N PHE A 779 -5.63 3.40 4.16
CA PHE A 779 -6.66 4.45 4.21
C PHE A 779 -8.01 3.80 3.94
N ASP A 780 -8.49 3.01 4.89
CA ASP A 780 -9.76 2.30 4.77
C ASP A 780 -10.89 3.11 5.47
N ILE A 781 -12.10 3.05 4.92
CA ILE A 781 -13.24 3.83 5.41
C ILE A 781 -14.40 2.90 5.74
N GLY A 782 -14.60 2.66 7.03
CA GLY A 782 -15.76 1.91 7.53
C GLY A 782 -16.98 2.81 7.67
N LEU A 783 -18.09 2.38 7.09
CA LEU A 783 -19.41 2.98 7.30
C LEU A 783 -20.30 1.98 8.03
N THR A 784 -21.08 2.45 9.00
CA THR A 784 -22.06 1.63 9.71
C THR A 784 -23.43 2.27 9.66
N ILE A 785 -24.49 1.51 9.95
CA ILE A 785 -25.85 2.06 10.05
C ILE A 785 -25.86 3.20 11.06
N ASN A 786 -26.25 4.38 10.60
CA ASN A 786 -26.65 5.46 11.50
C ASN A 786 -27.77 4.88 12.34
N ASN A 787 -27.60 4.81 13.67
CA ASN A 787 -28.72 4.45 14.54
C ASN A 787 -29.80 5.48 14.23
N ILE A 788 -30.74 5.14 13.35
CA ILE A 788 -32.08 5.66 13.47
C ILE A 788 -32.41 5.27 14.89
N ILE A 789 -32.39 6.26 15.78
CA ILE A 789 -32.88 6.09 17.13
C ILE A 789 -34.23 5.44 16.90
N GLU A 790 -34.39 4.16 17.26
CA GLU A 790 -35.73 3.63 17.42
C GLU A 790 -36.35 4.57 18.46
N GLU A 791 -37.17 5.50 17.98
CA GLU A 791 -37.95 6.41 18.79
C GLU A 791 -39.00 5.53 19.46
N ASN A 792 -38.55 4.78 20.48
CA ASN A 792 -39.38 3.95 21.31
C ASN A 792 -40.14 4.90 22.24
N ASN A 793 -41.31 5.34 21.77
CA ASN A 793 -42.31 5.99 22.60
C ASN A 793 -43.13 4.93 23.34
N ASP A 794 -43.96 5.35 24.27
CA ASP A 794 -44.72 4.45 25.15
C ASP A 794 -46.03 5.17 25.49
N LEU A 795 -47.11 4.88 24.74
CA LEU A 795 -48.36 5.65 24.78
C LEU A 795 -49.50 4.89 25.47
N GLU A 796 -49.86 5.32 26.68
CA GLU A 796 -51.01 4.79 27.40
C GLU A 796 -52.26 5.68 27.24
N ILE A 797 -53.46 5.08 27.14
CA ILE A 797 -54.76 5.75 27.21
C ILE A 797 -55.51 5.32 28.47
N THR A 798 -56.10 6.30 29.17
CA THR A 798 -57.15 6.06 30.15
C THR A 798 -58.44 6.74 29.74
N LYS A 799 -59.59 6.11 30.04
CA LYS A 799 -60.91 6.64 29.68
C LYS A 799 -61.90 6.42 30.80
N ARG A 800 -62.69 7.44 31.17
CA ARG A 800 -63.74 7.32 32.21
C ARG A 800 -64.97 8.17 31.94
N VAL A 801 -66.07 7.84 32.60
CA VAL A 801 -67.24 8.73 32.72
C VAL A 801 -66.98 9.75 33.82
N VAL A 802 -67.15 11.04 33.53
CA VAL A 802 -66.98 12.12 34.51
C VAL A 802 -68.28 12.29 35.30
N GLY A 803 -68.20 12.11 36.62
CA GLY A 803 -69.33 12.29 37.53
C GLY A 803 -70.08 10.98 37.81
N ASN A 804 -71.42 11.05 37.83
CA ASN A 804 -72.25 9.86 38.04
C ASN A 804 -72.27 9.01 36.76
N CYS A 805 -72.03 7.71 36.85
CA CYS A 805 -72.04 6.81 35.69
C CYS A 805 -73.43 6.20 35.39
N VAL A 806 -74.43 6.43 36.25
CA VAL A 806 -75.83 5.99 36.02
C VAL A 806 -76.64 7.14 35.44
N HIS A 807 -77.20 6.94 34.24
CA HIS A 807 -77.92 7.95 33.48
C HIS A 807 -79.25 7.44 32.92
N GLU A 808 -80.23 8.31 32.77
CA GLU A 808 -81.49 8.01 32.09
C GLU A 808 -81.37 8.24 30.57
N VAL A 809 -82.27 7.63 29.81
CA VAL A 809 -82.45 7.96 28.39
C VAL A 809 -82.80 9.45 28.27
N GLY A 810 -82.03 10.18 27.47
CA GLY A 810 -82.15 11.63 27.29
C GLY A 810 -81.12 12.47 28.05
N ASP A 811 -80.39 11.88 29.00
CA ASP A 811 -79.32 12.58 29.74
C ASP A 811 -78.08 12.85 28.87
N GLU A 812 -77.30 13.84 29.30
CA GLU A 812 -75.95 14.09 28.77
C GLU A 812 -74.91 13.39 29.66
N VAL A 813 -73.97 12.69 29.04
CA VAL A 813 -72.85 12.01 29.67
C VAL A 813 -71.54 12.62 29.16
N ILE A 814 -70.57 12.78 30.05
CA ILE A 814 -69.24 13.30 29.73
C ILE A 814 -68.24 12.16 29.83
N PHE A 815 -67.53 11.86 28.75
CA PHE A 815 -66.38 10.96 28.72
C PHE A 815 -65.10 11.77 28.75
N GLU A 816 -64.16 11.41 29.61
CA GLU A 816 -62.79 11.94 29.61
C GLU A 816 -61.84 10.87 29.10
N ILE A 817 -61.00 11.22 28.13
CA ILE A 817 -59.91 10.43 27.58
C ILE A 817 -58.62 11.17 27.92
N VAL A 818 -57.65 10.48 28.52
CA VAL A 818 -56.30 10.99 28.76
C VAL A 818 -55.32 10.10 28.03
N VAL A 819 -54.53 10.67 27.12
CA VAL A 819 -53.37 10.01 26.52
C VAL A 819 -52.11 10.49 27.23
N ARG A 820 -51.15 9.61 27.45
CA ARG A 820 -49.89 9.93 28.11
C ARG A 820 -48.73 9.20 27.44
N ASN A 821 -47.63 9.92 27.21
CA ASN A 821 -46.36 9.30 26.84
C ASN A 821 -45.61 8.96 28.14
N VAL A 822 -45.53 7.69 28.52
CA VAL A 822 -44.90 7.25 29.77
C VAL A 822 -43.41 6.95 29.63
N ALA A 823 -42.85 7.11 28.43
CA ALA A 823 -41.43 6.98 28.20
C ALA A 823 -40.61 7.90 29.12
N THR A 824 -39.46 7.41 29.56
CA THR A 824 -38.57 8.14 30.50
C THR A 824 -37.37 8.78 29.81
N ALA A 825 -37.04 8.35 28.59
CA ALA A 825 -35.93 8.88 27.82
C ALA A 825 -36.30 10.23 27.19
N SER A 826 -35.46 11.25 27.37
CA SER A 826 -35.72 12.61 26.83
C SER A 826 -35.82 12.70 25.31
N THR A 827 -35.42 11.65 24.59
CA THR A 827 -35.47 11.54 23.12
C THR A 827 -36.72 10.79 22.62
N ALA A 828 -37.53 10.20 23.50
CA ALA A 828 -38.72 9.41 23.15
C ALA A 828 -39.95 10.30 22.90
N ILE A 829 -39.85 11.23 21.95
CA ILE A 829 -40.97 12.12 21.59
C ILE A 829 -41.93 11.33 20.69
N ALA A 830 -43.22 11.27 21.04
CA ALA A 830 -44.24 10.71 20.17
C ALA A 830 -44.78 11.82 19.26
N ASP A 831 -44.53 11.79 17.96
CA ASP A 831 -45.06 12.77 17.02
C ASP A 831 -46.27 12.24 16.23
N SER A 832 -47.12 13.14 15.73
CA SER A 832 -48.33 12.82 14.97
C SER A 832 -49.27 11.81 15.65
N VAL A 833 -49.38 11.87 16.98
CA VAL A 833 -50.28 11.04 17.79
C VAL A 833 -51.73 11.31 17.39
N MET A 834 -52.46 10.25 17.04
CA MET A 834 -53.87 10.24 16.67
C MET A 834 -54.62 9.19 17.47
N ILE A 835 -55.73 9.58 18.10
CA ILE A 835 -56.60 8.71 18.87
C ILE A 835 -57.97 8.63 18.19
N ALA A 836 -58.55 7.44 18.08
CA ALA A 836 -59.94 7.26 17.64
C ALA A 836 -60.86 7.08 18.86
N ASP A 837 -62.00 7.78 18.89
CA ASP A 837 -63.06 7.60 19.89
C ASP A 837 -64.32 6.99 19.24
N THR A 838 -64.67 5.74 19.58
CA THR A 838 -65.79 5.05 18.93
C THR A 838 -67.07 5.17 19.77
N LEU A 839 -67.87 6.20 19.49
CA LEU A 839 -69.22 6.36 20.06
C LEU A 839 -70.19 5.33 19.44
N VAL A 840 -70.83 4.51 20.29
CA VAL A 840 -71.90 3.59 19.85
C VAL A 840 -73.13 4.37 19.38
N ASN A 841 -73.90 3.80 18.45
CA ASN A 841 -75.10 4.44 17.85
C ASN A 841 -76.17 4.95 18.84
N ASN A 842 -76.12 4.51 20.10
CA ASN A 842 -77.02 4.96 21.17
C ASN A 842 -76.58 6.28 21.82
N LEU A 843 -75.40 6.80 21.48
CA LEU A 843 -74.85 8.07 21.96
C LEU A 843 -74.78 9.07 20.79
N THR A 844 -75.34 10.27 20.95
CA THR A 844 -75.16 11.38 20.00
C THR A 844 -74.13 12.36 20.54
N PHE A 845 -73.08 12.64 19.77
CA PHE A 845 -72.13 13.70 20.10
C PHE A 845 -72.80 15.08 20.28
N ILE A 846 -72.41 15.84 21.31
CA ILE A 846 -72.88 17.22 21.57
C ILE A 846 -71.75 18.23 21.42
N ASN A 847 -70.69 18.10 22.22
CA ASN A 847 -69.53 18.98 22.20
C ASN A 847 -68.28 18.25 22.70
N PHE A 848 -67.12 18.90 22.53
CA PHE A 848 -65.85 18.43 23.06
C PHE A 848 -65.03 19.58 23.64
N THR A 849 -64.07 19.27 24.51
CA THR A 849 -62.92 20.15 24.80
C THR A 849 -61.62 19.35 24.81
N THR A 850 -60.53 19.94 24.30
CA THR A 850 -59.19 19.31 24.24
C THR A 850 -58.15 20.18 24.93
N SER A 851 -57.15 19.57 25.58
CA SER A 851 -55.95 20.29 26.04
C SER A 851 -54.98 20.59 24.89
N LYS A 852 -54.93 19.70 23.89
CA LYS A 852 -54.06 19.78 22.70
C LYS A 852 -54.71 19.11 21.50
N GLY A 853 -54.28 19.50 20.31
CA GLY A 853 -54.87 19.03 19.05
C GLY A 853 -56.34 19.42 18.89
N THR A 854 -56.97 18.83 17.88
CA THR A 854 -58.38 19.04 17.54
C THR A 854 -59.10 17.70 17.47
N TYR A 855 -60.37 17.66 17.89
CA TYR A 855 -61.25 16.52 17.68
C TYR A 855 -62.21 16.80 16.53
N ASP A 856 -62.28 15.90 15.57
CA ASP A 856 -63.22 15.99 14.45
C ASP A 856 -64.45 15.13 14.76
N SER A 857 -65.57 15.79 15.04
CA SER A 857 -66.85 15.13 15.35
C SER A 857 -67.45 14.29 14.21
N SER A 858 -66.95 14.43 12.97
CA SER A 858 -67.42 13.66 11.81
C SER A 858 -66.64 12.36 11.62
N THR A 859 -65.36 12.35 11.97
CA THR A 859 -64.48 11.18 11.86
C THR A 859 -64.20 10.51 13.20
N HIS A 860 -64.56 11.18 14.30
CA HIS A 860 -64.27 10.80 15.68
C HIS A 860 -62.78 10.63 16.00
N LEU A 861 -61.92 11.38 15.31
CA LEU A 861 -60.47 11.36 15.50
C LEU A 861 -60.00 12.58 16.31
N TRP A 862 -59.09 12.35 17.24
CA TRP A 862 -58.41 13.36 18.04
C TRP A 862 -56.92 13.37 17.70
N GLY A 863 -56.44 14.50 17.18
CA GLY A 863 -55.06 14.64 16.69
C GLY A 863 -54.98 15.45 15.40
N PRO A 864 -53.81 15.48 14.73
CA PRO A 864 -52.51 15.00 15.22
C PRO A 864 -51.86 16.01 16.17
N PHE A 865 -51.06 15.54 17.12
CA PHE A 865 -50.16 16.38 17.93
C PHE A 865 -48.92 15.60 18.37
N SER A 866 -47.89 16.32 18.83
CA SER A 866 -46.68 15.74 19.40
C SER A 866 -46.76 15.70 20.93
N MET A 867 -46.16 14.69 21.58
CA MET A 867 -46.10 14.53 23.03
C MET A 867 -44.67 14.25 23.50
N GLN A 868 -44.19 15.05 24.45
CA GLN A 868 -42.91 14.86 25.10
C GLN A 868 -42.96 13.68 26.10
N PRO A 869 -41.82 13.05 26.43
CA PRO A 869 -41.73 12.04 27.49
C PRO A 869 -42.32 12.57 28.82
N GLY A 870 -43.28 11.84 29.38
CA GLY A 870 -44.02 12.20 30.60
C GLY A 870 -45.19 13.18 30.41
N GLU A 871 -45.42 13.70 29.20
CA GLU A 871 -46.55 14.60 28.90
C GLU A 871 -47.89 13.84 28.89
N SER A 872 -48.97 14.51 29.31
CA SER A 872 -50.33 13.99 29.22
C SER A 872 -51.27 15.03 28.65
N ASP A 873 -52.17 14.59 27.79
CA ASP A 873 -53.18 15.43 27.16
C ASP A 873 -54.56 14.81 27.33
N THR A 874 -55.61 15.63 27.30
CA THR A 874 -56.97 15.24 27.63
C THR A 874 -57.98 15.70 26.58
N LEU A 875 -58.89 14.80 26.20
CA LEU A 875 -60.10 15.07 25.45
C LEU A 875 -61.32 14.75 26.32
N THR A 876 -62.24 15.70 26.43
CA THR A 876 -63.57 15.45 26.99
C THR A 876 -64.63 15.51 25.91
N ILE A 877 -65.53 14.53 25.88
CA ILE A 877 -66.64 14.42 24.94
C ILE A 877 -67.95 14.40 25.72
N THR A 878 -68.83 15.35 25.44
CA THR A 878 -70.22 15.31 25.93
C THR A 878 -71.08 14.65 24.87
N ALA A 879 -71.80 13.60 25.25
CA ALA A 879 -72.73 12.88 24.39
C ALA A 879 -74.11 12.75 25.04
N LYS A 880 -75.17 12.71 24.23
CA LYS A 880 -76.55 12.49 24.68
C LYS A 880 -76.95 11.03 24.51
N ILE A 881 -77.59 10.45 25.51
CA ILE A 881 -78.16 9.11 25.42
C ILE A 881 -79.49 9.17 24.63
N ASN A 882 -79.54 8.47 23.49
CA ASN A 882 -80.73 8.38 22.64
C ASN A 882 -81.65 7.23 23.13
N SER A 883 -82.12 6.37 22.21
CA SER A 883 -82.93 5.20 22.54
C SER A 883 -82.05 4.01 22.93
N PHE A 884 -82.14 3.54 24.18
CA PHE A 884 -81.46 2.33 24.65
C PHE A 884 -82.38 1.55 25.60
N GLN A 885 -82.37 0.22 25.52
CA GLN A 885 -83.31 -0.64 26.27
C GLN A 885 -82.90 -0.88 27.74
N GLY A 886 -81.85 -0.18 28.22
CA GLY A 886 -81.29 -0.34 29.56
C GLY A 886 -80.12 -1.32 29.60
N GLY A 887 -79.26 -1.20 30.62
CA GLY A 887 -78.02 -1.97 30.80
C GLY A 887 -76.76 -1.14 30.57
N PHE A 888 -75.68 -1.76 30.13
CA PHE A 888 -74.41 -1.08 29.87
C PHE A 888 -74.35 -0.42 28.49
N LEU A 889 -73.91 0.83 28.46
CA LEU A 889 -73.40 1.50 27.25
C LEU A 889 -71.90 1.75 27.44
N SER A 890 -71.12 1.52 26.39
CA SER A 890 -69.67 1.75 26.40
C SER A 890 -69.26 2.80 25.38
N ASN A 891 -68.20 3.55 25.68
CA ASN A 891 -67.44 4.32 24.72
C ASN A 891 -65.98 3.84 24.73
N GLN A 892 -65.36 3.69 23.56
CA GLN A 892 -64.03 3.10 23.39
C GLN A 892 -63.08 4.12 22.79
N ALA A 893 -61.81 4.10 23.18
CA ALA A 893 -60.75 4.91 22.58
C ALA A 893 -59.47 4.10 22.37
N GLU A 894 -58.73 4.39 21.30
CA GLU A 894 -57.52 3.67 20.90
C GLU A 894 -56.52 4.62 20.22
N VAL A 895 -55.22 4.49 20.50
CA VAL A 895 -54.18 5.14 19.68
C VAL A 895 -54.16 4.45 18.32
N ILE A 896 -54.48 5.20 17.26
CA ILE A 896 -54.53 4.62 15.90
C ILE A 896 -53.29 4.96 15.07
N LYS A 897 -52.45 5.88 15.54
CA LYS A 897 -51.24 6.31 14.84
C LYS A 897 -50.32 7.13 15.74
N ALA A 898 -49.02 6.85 15.68
CA ALA A 898 -47.94 7.73 16.12
C ALA A 898 -46.70 7.51 15.22
N VAL A 899 -45.73 8.42 15.23
CA VAL A 899 -44.40 8.23 14.66
C VAL A 899 -43.50 7.61 15.72
N GLY A 900 -42.75 6.56 15.34
CA GLY A 900 -41.95 5.74 16.25
C GLY A 900 -42.58 4.38 16.50
N THR A 901 -41.95 3.58 17.36
CA THR A 901 -42.46 2.31 17.85
C THR A 901 -42.94 2.49 19.27
N ASP A 902 -44.14 1.98 19.58
CA ASP A 902 -44.62 1.91 20.96
C ASP A 902 -43.98 0.67 21.62
N VAL A 903 -43.55 0.79 22.88
CA VAL A 903 -42.70 -0.21 23.56
C VAL A 903 -43.44 -1.54 23.79
N ASP A 904 -44.74 -1.49 24.06
CA ASP A 904 -45.54 -2.67 24.40
C ASP A 904 -46.95 -2.71 23.79
N SER A 905 -47.31 -1.73 22.94
CA SER A 905 -48.58 -1.66 22.22
C SER A 905 -48.39 -1.63 20.69
N GLU A 906 -49.41 -2.05 19.91
CA GLU A 906 -49.41 -1.92 18.45
C GLU A 906 -50.61 -1.06 18.01
N PRO A 907 -50.40 0.19 17.59
CA PRO A 907 -51.49 1.10 17.25
C PRO A 907 -52.47 0.56 16.20
N ASN A 908 -53.76 0.81 16.38
CA ASN A 908 -54.83 0.44 15.44
C ASN A 908 -55.02 -1.08 15.24
N ASN A 909 -54.78 -1.89 16.27
CA ASN A 909 -55.02 -3.34 16.26
C ASN A 909 -56.31 -3.79 16.99
N SER A 910 -56.95 -2.87 17.73
CA SER A 910 -58.12 -3.09 18.59
C SER A 910 -57.96 -4.19 19.66
N ASP A 911 -56.74 -4.41 20.15
CA ASP A 911 -56.48 -5.30 21.28
C ASP A 911 -56.87 -4.60 22.59
N LYS A 912 -57.84 -5.18 23.30
CA LYS A 912 -58.35 -4.63 24.57
C LYS A 912 -57.41 -4.88 25.75
N THR A 913 -56.33 -5.62 25.56
CA THR A 913 -55.36 -5.97 26.60
C THR A 913 -54.14 -5.05 26.63
N GLU A 914 -53.98 -4.24 25.58
CA GLU A 914 -52.93 -3.22 25.43
C GLU A 914 -53.33 -1.93 26.16
N ASP A 915 -52.34 -1.12 26.55
CA ASP A 915 -52.54 0.08 27.35
C ASP A 915 -52.79 1.34 26.50
N ASP A 916 -52.60 1.26 25.18
CA ASP A 916 -53.03 2.26 24.20
C ASP A 916 -54.54 2.21 23.90
N TYR A 917 -55.27 1.28 24.53
CA TYR A 917 -56.70 1.03 24.36
C TYR A 917 -57.49 1.20 25.68
N ALA A 918 -58.60 1.96 25.65
CA ALA A 918 -59.41 2.20 26.84
C ALA A 918 -60.94 2.19 26.59
N ILE A 919 -61.70 1.62 27.52
CA ILE A 919 -63.17 1.57 27.48
C ILE A 919 -63.78 2.17 28.75
N ALA A 920 -64.75 3.06 28.59
CA ALA A 920 -65.58 3.55 29.69
C ALA A 920 -67.02 3.05 29.56
N TYR A 921 -67.58 2.49 30.64
CA TYR A 921 -68.97 2.02 30.68
C TYR A 921 -69.84 2.91 31.58
N LEU A 922 -71.05 3.19 31.12
CA LEU A 922 -72.14 3.80 31.88
C LEU A 922 -73.33 2.84 31.99
N SER A 923 -74.18 3.01 32.98
CA SER A 923 -75.41 2.21 33.13
C SER A 923 -76.66 3.04 32.89
N VAL A 924 -77.57 2.49 32.08
CA VAL A 924 -78.94 3.00 31.94
C VAL A 924 -79.89 2.05 32.68
N PRO A 925 -80.75 2.54 33.60
CA PRO A 925 -81.63 1.67 34.37
C PRO A 925 -82.52 0.75 33.52
N ILE A 926 -82.63 -0.53 33.92
CA ILE A 926 -83.50 -1.52 33.27
C ILE A 926 -84.82 -1.63 34.05
N PRO A 927 -86.00 -1.45 33.42
CA PRO A 927 -87.28 -1.64 34.09
C PRO A 927 -87.60 -3.14 34.29
N ILE A 928 -88.06 -3.53 35.48
CA ILE A 928 -88.63 -4.86 35.78
C ILE A 928 -90.01 -4.72 36.44
N CYS A 929 -90.96 -5.62 36.15
CA CYS A 929 -92.21 -5.71 36.89
C CYS A 929 -92.27 -7.01 37.69
N THR A 930 -91.90 -6.93 38.97
CA THR A 930 -91.84 -8.10 39.88
C THR A 930 -93.22 -8.74 40.06
N SER A 931 -94.30 -7.93 40.06
CA SER A 931 -95.67 -8.42 40.16
C SER A 931 -96.14 -9.27 38.96
N ARG A 932 -95.51 -9.12 37.79
CA ARG A 932 -95.75 -9.96 36.60
C ARG A 932 -94.87 -11.20 36.57
N GLN A 933 -93.95 -11.35 37.52
CA GLN A 933 -92.88 -12.35 37.52
C GLN A 933 -91.97 -12.23 36.27
N ASP A 934 -91.71 -10.98 35.86
CA ASP A 934 -90.77 -10.72 34.76
C ASP A 934 -89.38 -11.30 35.11
N THR A 935 -88.70 -11.82 34.10
CA THR A 935 -87.33 -12.32 34.21
C THR A 935 -86.46 -11.49 33.29
N LEU A 936 -85.44 -10.85 33.86
CA LEU A 936 -84.44 -10.10 33.10
C LEU A 936 -83.12 -10.87 33.09
N ILE A 937 -82.45 -10.91 31.95
CA ILE A 937 -81.07 -11.39 31.87
C ILE A 937 -80.18 -10.17 31.76
N ILE A 938 -79.43 -9.88 32.82
CA ILE A 938 -78.40 -8.85 32.81
C ILE A 938 -77.07 -9.48 32.39
N LYS A 939 -76.24 -8.71 31.68
CA LYS A 939 -74.97 -9.18 31.12
C LYS A 939 -73.83 -8.25 31.53
N ALA A 940 -72.79 -8.80 32.14
CA ALA A 940 -71.54 -8.10 32.42
C ALA A 940 -70.70 -7.93 31.13
N PRO A 941 -69.74 -7.00 31.10
CA PRO A 941 -68.84 -6.85 29.95
C PRO A 941 -68.09 -8.15 29.62
N ASP A 942 -67.74 -8.33 28.35
CA ASP A 942 -66.94 -9.47 27.87
C ASP A 942 -65.44 -9.26 28.11
N GLY A 943 -64.65 -10.33 27.98
CA GLY A 943 -63.18 -10.27 28.07
C GLY A 943 -62.58 -10.70 29.41
N PHE A 944 -63.39 -11.09 30.39
CA PHE A 944 -62.90 -11.55 31.70
C PHE A 944 -62.98 -13.07 31.85
N THR A 945 -62.03 -13.64 32.59
CA THR A 945 -61.92 -15.09 32.82
C THR A 945 -62.73 -15.59 34.03
N SER A 946 -63.21 -14.70 34.91
CA SER A 946 -64.12 -15.02 36.02
C SER A 946 -65.14 -13.90 36.25
N TYR A 947 -66.28 -14.29 36.84
CA TYR A 947 -67.36 -13.39 37.24
C TYR A 947 -67.86 -13.80 38.62
N GLN A 948 -68.24 -12.85 39.44
CA GLN A 948 -69.01 -13.06 40.67
C GLN A 948 -70.00 -11.90 40.86
N TRP A 949 -71.31 -12.18 40.82
CA TRP A 949 -72.33 -11.14 40.95
C TRP A 949 -72.70 -10.82 42.39
N PHE A 950 -73.09 -9.57 42.62
CA PHE A 950 -73.59 -9.02 43.86
C PHE A 950 -74.89 -8.26 43.62
N LYS A 951 -75.80 -8.27 44.58
CA LYS A 951 -77.00 -7.42 44.63
C LYS A 951 -76.91 -6.53 45.86
N ASP A 952 -76.97 -5.22 45.65
CA ASP A 952 -76.90 -4.21 46.72
C ASP A 952 -75.70 -4.42 47.67
N GLY A 953 -74.57 -4.87 47.12
CA GLY A 953 -73.34 -5.18 47.85
C GLY A 953 -73.27 -6.57 48.50
N VAL A 954 -74.31 -7.39 48.37
CA VAL A 954 -74.35 -8.77 48.91
C VAL A 954 -74.11 -9.78 47.79
N GLU A 955 -73.18 -10.71 48.02
CA GLU A 955 -72.84 -11.77 47.06
C GLU A 955 -74.05 -12.64 46.71
N ILE A 956 -74.27 -12.88 45.42
CA ILE A 956 -75.23 -13.86 44.93
C ILE A 956 -74.50 -15.19 44.74
N THR A 957 -74.64 -16.10 45.69
CA THR A 957 -73.92 -17.38 45.70
C THR A 957 -74.13 -18.17 44.41
N GLY A 958 -73.03 -18.56 43.76
CA GLY A 958 -73.03 -19.38 42.53
C GLY A 958 -73.31 -18.61 41.24
N ALA A 959 -73.50 -17.29 41.30
CA ALA A 959 -73.64 -16.45 40.11
C ALA A 959 -72.26 -16.13 39.52
N THR A 960 -71.66 -17.09 38.84
CA THR A 960 -70.29 -16.99 38.29
C THR A 960 -70.21 -16.92 36.77
N THR A 961 -71.34 -16.70 36.10
CA THR A 961 -71.43 -16.56 34.64
C THR A 961 -71.46 -15.09 34.22
N GLN A 962 -71.03 -14.78 33.00
CA GLN A 962 -71.11 -13.43 32.43
C GLN A 962 -72.55 -12.86 32.44
N THR A 963 -73.56 -13.72 32.35
CA THR A 963 -74.97 -13.34 32.43
C THR A 963 -75.55 -13.75 33.78
N LEU A 964 -76.51 -12.97 34.27
CA LEU A 964 -77.29 -13.26 35.47
C LEU A 964 -78.78 -13.08 35.18
N SER A 965 -79.59 -14.09 35.52
CA SER A 965 -81.05 -13.98 35.51
C SER A 965 -81.51 -13.33 36.81
N VAL A 966 -82.18 -12.18 36.73
CA VAL A 966 -82.67 -11.41 37.87
C VAL A 966 -84.19 -11.29 37.83
N HIS A 967 -84.79 -11.36 39.02
CA HIS A 967 -86.24 -11.32 39.23
C HIS A 967 -86.68 -10.19 40.17
N GLU A 968 -85.75 -9.34 40.60
CA GLU A 968 -85.97 -8.29 41.59
C GLU A 968 -85.27 -7.00 41.18
N SER A 969 -85.81 -5.85 41.59
CA SER A 969 -85.11 -4.57 41.51
C SER A 969 -83.92 -4.52 42.50
N GLY A 970 -82.92 -3.71 42.17
CA GLY A 970 -81.68 -3.56 42.94
C GLY A 970 -80.51 -3.10 42.09
N ASN A 971 -79.39 -2.82 42.73
CA ASN A 971 -78.12 -2.51 42.08
C ASN A 971 -77.29 -3.78 41.96
N TYR A 972 -77.02 -4.21 40.74
CA TYR A 972 -76.24 -5.41 40.47
C TYR A 972 -74.82 -5.03 40.07
N THR A 973 -73.83 -5.51 40.83
CA THR A 973 -72.39 -5.33 40.56
C THR A 973 -71.74 -6.69 40.32
N VAL A 974 -70.53 -6.69 39.73
CA VAL A 974 -69.82 -7.93 39.38
C VAL A 974 -68.32 -7.79 39.67
N GLU A 975 -67.71 -8.78 40.30
CA GLU A 975 -66.26 -8.86 40.47
C GLU A 975 -65.67 -9.76 39.37
N VAL A 976 -64.53 -9.34 38.80
CA VAL A 976 -63.83 -10.01 37.70
C VAL A 976 -62.32 -10.07 38.00
N ASP A 977 -61.58 -10.92 37.28
CA ASP A 977 -60.16 -11.25 37.59
C ASP A 977 -59.15 -10.08 37.61
N SER A 978 -59.54 -8.88 37.18
CA SER A 978 -58.73 -7.65 37.23
C SER A 978 -59.23 -6.58 38.23
N GLY A 979 -60.16 -6.95 39.14
CA GLY A 979 -60.64 -6.09 40.22
C GLY A 979 -62.16 -6.11 40.39
N GLN A 980 -62.66 -5.34 41.37
CA GLN A 980 -64.11 -5.18 41.54
C GLN A 980 -64.67 -4.17 40.55
N CYS A 981 -65.68 -4.57 39.77
CA CYS A 981 -66.60 -3.62 39.16
C CYS A 981 -67.54 -3.13 40.28
N PRO A 982 -67.07 -2.14 41.06
CA PRO A 982 -67.44 -0.76 40.74
C PRO A 982 -66.28 0.26 40.75
N THR A 983 -65.03 -0.12 40.50
CA THR A 983 -63.91 0.82 40.19
C THR A 983 -62.81 0.07 39.41
N ASN A 984 -62.66 0.21 38.10
CA ASN A 984 -62.20 1.45 37.49
C ASN A 984 -62.77 1.79 36.10
N ASN A 985 -63.67 1.00 35.51
CA ASN A 985 -64.27 1.37 34.21
C ASN A 985 -65.76 1.03 34.02
N CYS A 986 -66.43 0.35 34.95
CA CYS A 986 -67.87 0.08 34.81
C CYS A 986 -68.74 0.43 36.01
N CYS A 987 -69.99 0.75 35.68
CA CYS A 987 -71.04 1.23 36.57
C CYS A 987 -71.87 0.06 37.15
N PRO A 988 -72.61 0.18 38.27
CA PRO A 988 -73.59 -0.86 38.65
C PRO A 988 -74.71 -0.97 37.61
N ILE A 989 -75.15 -2.20 37.28
CA ILE A 989 -76.39 -2.40 36.51
C ILE A 989 -77.57 -2.11 37.44
N VAL A 990 -78.29 -1.02 37.16
CA VAL A 990 -79.44 -0.60 37.98
C VAL A 990 -80.72 -1.20 37.43
N VAL A 991 -81.39 -2.07 38.19
CA VAL A 991 -82.71 -2.61 37.84
C VAL A 991 -83.77 -1.91 38.69
N ARG A 992 -84.75 -1.27 38.05
CA ARG A 992 -85.79 -0.48 38.73
C ARG A 992 -87.17 -1.12 38.56
N GLU A 993 -87.96 -1.08 39.65
CA GLU A 993 -89.35 -1.50 39.60
C GLU A 993 -90.16 -0.55 38.70
N TYR A 994 -90.77 -1.09 37.65
CA TYR A 994 -91.63 -0.36 36.73
C TYR A 994 -92.73 -1.27 36.19
N CYS A 995 -93.93 -1.15 36.76
CA CYS A 995 -95.11 -1.89 36.33
C CYS A 995 -96.11 -0.97 35.63
N GLU A 996 -95.93 -0.73 34.33
CA GLU A 996 -97.02 -0.20 33.50
C GLU A 996 -97.94 -1.32 33.02
N CYS A 997 -99.25 -1.17 33.28
CA CYS A 997 -100.29 -1.98 32.66
C CYS A 997 -100.51 -1.49 31.21
N PRO A 998 -100.24 -2.30 30.17
CA PRO A 998 -100.46 -1.85 28.80
C PRO A 998 -101.94 -1.56 28.53
N ALA A 999 -102.22 -0.40 27.93
CA ALA A 999 -103.52 -0.13 27.34
C ALA A 999 -103.79 -1.16 26.22
N ARG A 1000 -104.99 -1.74 26.20
CA ARG A 1000 -105.42 -2.80 25.28
C ARG A 1000 -105.04 -2.49 23.81
N PRO A 1001 -104.24 -3.34 23.13
CA PRO A 1001 -104.00 -3.18 21.70
C PRO A 1001 -105.22 -3.64 20.89
N CYS A 1002 -105.80 -2.75 20.08
CA CYS A 1002 -106.70 -3.13 18.99
C CYS A 1002 -105.87 -3.76 17.86
N ILE A 1003 -106.14 -5.02 17.53
CA ILE A 1003 -105.57 -5.73 16.38
C ILE A 1003 -106.45 -5.43 15.15
N PRO A 1004 -105.95 -4.78 14.08
CA PRO A 1004 -106.64 -4.79 12.80
C PRO A 1004 -106.37 -6.10 12.07
N VAL A 1005 -107.41 -6.91 11.88
CA VAL A 1005 -107.39 -8.09 11.02
C VAL A 1005 -107.58 -7.63 9.56
N ILE A 1006 -106.61 -7.91 8.68
CA ILE A 1006 -106.82 -7.81 7.21
C ILE A 1006 -107.23 -9.19 6.69
N LEU A 1007 -108.52 -9.38 6.46
CA LEU A 1007 -109.06 -10.50 5.67
C LEU A 1007 -109.01 -10.16 4.17
N LYS A 1008 -108.42 -11.05 3.37
CA LYS A 1008 -108.22 -10.87 1.93
C LYS A 1008 -109.49 -11.21 1.13
N LYS A 1009 -110.23 -10.15 0.78
CA LYS A 1009 -110.92 -9.82 -0.50
C LYS A 1009 -111.76 -10.89 -1.23
N ILE A 1010 -113.09 -10.67 -1.34
CA ILE A 1010 -113.90 -10.75 -2.59
C ILE A 1010 -115.08 -9.72 -2.51
N LYS A 1011 -115.60 -9.28 -3.66
CA LYS A 1011 -116.40 -8.07 -3.97
C LYS A 1011 -117.91 -8.14 -3.59
N ALA A 1012 -118.40 -7.05 -2.97
CA ALA A 1012 -119.74 -6.42 -2.92
C ALA A 1012 -121.02 -7.23 -2.58
N SER A 1013 -121.74 -6.84 -1.52
CA SER A 1013 -122.85 -5.86 -1.50
C SER A 1013 -123.45 -5.69 -0.08
N GLN A 1014 -123.96 -4.47 0.19
CA GLN A 1014 -125.12 -4.04 1.03
C GLN A 1014 -125.41 -4.72 2.38
N SER A 1015 -125.93 -4.08 3.43
CA SER A 1015 -126.17 -2.70 3.87
C SER A 1015 -126.71 -2.80 5.31
N THR A 1016 -126.88 -1.64 5.97
CA THR A 1016 -127.82 -1.33 7.08
C THR A 1016 -127.55 -1.83 8.51
N SER A 1017 -127.09 -0.89 9.36
CA SER A 1017 -127.76 -0.25 10.52
C SER A 1017 -128.67 -1.05 11.47
N PRO A 1018 -128.86 -0.59 12.74
CA PRO A 1018 -128.34 0.62 13.39
C PRO A 1018 -127.08 0.41 14.23
#